data_AF-A0A6M5YTK7-F1
#
_entry.id   AF-A0A6M5YTK7-F1
#
_cell.length_a   1.000
_cell.length_b   1.000
_cell.length_c   1.000
_cell.angle_alpha   90.00
_cell.angle_beta   90.00
_cell.angle_gamma   90.00
#
_symmetry.space_group_name_H-M   'P 1'
#
loop_
_entity.id
_entity.type
_entity.pdbx_description
1 polymer ?
#
loop_
_entity_poly.entity_id
_entity_poly.type
_entity_poly.pdbx_seq_one_letter_code
_entity_poly.pdbx_strand_id
1 'polypeptide(L)'
;MAADILPDTAPEPVYRSAWQRWVAFWFPAADPTTLGFVRISTGLLVLYIHLAYSVDLQQFFGKQGWYSAAFVERERHEYPSVTSPLWDWDLQSVVPARLPDPPHRRQAVVAFIRSLPADEAQRRSALRFLDRVAQYDSKAAKYMNADTAFLALQWLLAMGPAEDVRDRYLDVLVAGPSENVSRDAAYYANNTPAVLLGFAPSERQLVADEVRALWPVLPADPVARKYLLEHLIEVTPEVRRSFVDFLLTLPANADERATRIDYLNRWNQEPERAVRTGNTIFSVWFHVTDPTQMAVIHVAVLGAIVLFTLGLFTRVTSVLVWIAVVGYIHRTQQVLFGMDTMMNILLFYLMIGNCGAALSLDRLIARYRAARASLRRTGALDAPTRAFLACPPPSKSAGFALRLIHVHFCFIYMAAGLSKLKGGAWWDGRATWDVLANPEFTLLQYEWYEQALRRFVEIKPLYHLMISGGAWSTLFIEIAGPFLLWTRLRWLIVLLASAMHAGIAVLMGLNLFELLMMVMLVAFLPDGVIRDRFRGAGELVKRTFAFSPASAPSARAAALVIAVDTDGQVELVGESALKSPAVSGPDGAKLTGPAGVTALFRSVRLLSAVSFVLWVPGVKGALARWLFPSPPAPPAPTPPPVAAPKPPAPAAAS
;
A
#
# COMPACT_ATOMS: atom_id res chain seq x y z
N MET A 1 -0.57 54.01 31.92
CA MET A 1 -1.99 54.20 32.29
C MET A 1 -2.73 52.96 31.82
N ALA A 2 -3.03 52.09 32.78
CA ALA A 2 -3.73 50.84 32.59
C ALA A 2 -5.22 51.11 32.88
N ALA A 3 -6.04 51.09 31.82
CA ALA A 3 -7.50 50.95 31.86
C ALA A 3 -7.97 50.89 30.40
N ASP A 4 -8.05 49.68 29.82
CA ASP A 4 -8.92 49.32 28.67
C ASP A 4 -8.74 47.85 28.25
N ILE A 5 -8.72 46.94 29.23
CA ILE A 5 -8.91 45.50 28.95
C ILE A 5 -10.03 45.03 29.85
N LEU A 6 -11.27 45.25 29.39
CA LEU A 6 -12.42 44.52 29.90
C LEU A 6 -12.33 43.07 29.38
N PRO A 7 -12.37 42.06 30.26
CA PRO A 7 -12.49 40.66 29.88
C PRO A 7 -13.98 40.29 29.84
N ASP A 8 -14.60 40.26 28.66
CA ASP A 8 -15.74 39.40 28.34
C ASP A 8 -16.38 39.81 27.00
N THR A 9 -15.85 39.25 25.92
CA THR A 9 -16.69 38.70 24.85
C THR A 9 -15.90 37.54 24.26
N ALA A 10 -15.97 36.37 24.92
CA ALA A 10 -15.80 35.15 24.15
C ALA A 10 -16.77 35.26 22.96
N PRO A 11 -16.32 35.12 21.70
CA PRO A 11 -17.21 35.31 20.55
C PRO A 11 -18.45 34.44 20.76
N GLU A 12 -19.63 35.08 20.71
CA GLU A 12 -20.94 34.42 20.78
C GLU A 12 -20.87 33.07 20.08
N PRO A 13 -21.18 31.94 20.75
CA PRO A 13 -21.05 30.62 20.17
C PRO A 13 -22.01 30.54 18.98
N VAL A 14 -21.49 30.81 17.77
CA VAL A 14 -22.25 30.73 16.53
C VAL A 14 -22.80 29.32 16.45
N TYR A 15 -24.12 29.16 16.64
CA TYR A 15 -24.76 27.86 16.55
C TYR A 15 -24.60 27.34 15.13
N ARG A 16 -23.66 26.43 14.94
CA ARG A 16 -23.45 25.76 13.67
C ARG A 16 -24.41 24.59 13.58
N SER A 17 -25.11 24.41 12.46
CA SER A 17 -25.87 23.19 12.21
C SER A 17 -24.95 21.97 12.15
N ALA A 18 -25.49 20.77 12.31
CA ALA A 18 -24.71 19.53 12.17
C ALA A 18 -23.99 19.46 10.81
N TRP A 19 -24.66 19.87 9.73
CA TRP A 19 -24.07 19.97 8.39
C TRP A 19 -22.92 20.98 8.32
N GLN A 20 -23.05 22.16 8.94
CA GLN A 20 -21.97 23.15 8.97
C GLN A 20 -20.76 22.65 9.76
N ARG A 21 -20.96 21.91 10.87
CA ARG A 21 -19.87 21.24 11.59
C ARG A 21 -19.19 20.16 10.74
N TRP A 22 -19.98 19.35 10.04
CA TRP A 22 -19.48 18.35 9.08
C TRP A 22 -18.61 18.98 7.98
N VAL A 23 -19.12 20.03 7.33
CA VAL A 23 -18.39 20.76 6.28
C VAL A 23 -17.13 21.42 6.84
N ALA A 24 -17.20 22.04 8.02
CA ALA A 24 -16.04 22.67 8.64
C ALA A 24 -14.96 21.66 9.05
N PHE A 25 -15.35 20.44 9.44
CA PHE A 25 -14.44 19.36 9.77
C PHE A 25 -13.68 18.86 8.54
N TRP A 26 -14.40 18.58 7.45
CA TRP A 26 -13.83 18.00 6.22
C TRP A 26 -13.15 19.02 5.31
N PHE A 27 -13.64 20.25 5.22
CA PHE A 27 -13.15 21.25 4.26
C PHE A 27 -12.59 22.52 4.91
N PRO A 28 -11.73 22.43 5.95
CA PRO A 28 -11.08 23.63 6.48
C PRO A 28 -10.16 24.22 5.41
N ALA A 29 -10.07 25.55 5.34
CA ALA A 29 -9.05 26.20 4.53
C ALA A 29 -7.70 26.06 5.26
N ALA A 30 -6.86 25.12 4.80
CA ALA A 30 -5.57 24.81 5.43
C ALA A 30 -4.40 25.38 4.64
N ASP A 31 -3.27 25.62 5.30
CA ASP A 31 -2.02 25.99 4.62
C ASP A 31 -1.45 24.72 3.96
N PRO A 32 -1.21 24.72 2.63
CA PRO A 32 -0.75 23.52 1.91
C PRO A 32 0.70 23.12 2.22
N THR A 33 1.42 23.85 3.07
CA THR A 33 2.83 23.57 3.40
C THR A 33 3.05 22.19 3.99
N THR A 34 2.20 21.75 4.93
CA THR A 34 2.25 20.39 5.50
C THR A 34 2.11 19.33 4.41
N LEU A 35 1.14 19.53 3.51
CA LEU A 35 0.89 18.60 2.42
C LEU A 35 2.04 18.58 1.39
N GLY A 36 2.67 19.73 1.13
CA GLY A 36 3.88 19.83 0.31
C GLY A 36 5.07 19.10 0.94
N PHE A 37 5.20 19.13 2.26
CA PHE A 37 6.22 18.36 2.98
C PHE A 37 5.94 16.86 2.93
N VAL A 38 4.69 16.45 3.19
CA VAL A 38 4.24 15.06 3.03
C VAL A 38 4.53 14.57 1.61
N ARG A 39 4.26 15.38 0.57
CA ARG A 39 4.59 15.05 -0.83
C ARG A 39 6.08 14.77 -1.03
N ILE A 40 6.97 15.62 -0.51
CA ILE A 40 8.42 15.44 -0.64
C ILE A 40 8.85 14.15 0.06
N SER A 41 8.43 13.94 1.31
CA SER A 41 8.80 12.77 2.10
C SER A 41 8.28 11.47 1.46
N THR A 42 7.00 11.43 1.07
CA THR A 42 6.42 10.29 0.34
C THR A 42 7.15 10.07 -0.99
N GLY A 43 7.40 11.13 -1.76
CA GLY A 43 8.09 11.06 -3.05
C GLY A 43 9.50 10.48 -2.93
N LEU A 44 10.27 10.87 -1.91
CA LEU A 44 11.60 10.32 -1.63
C LEU A 44 11.54 8.83 -1.27
N LEU A 45 10.58 8.41 -0.45
CA LEU A 45 10.39 7.00 -0.09
C LEU A 45 9.96 6.17 -1.30
N VAL A 46 8.99 6.66 -2.08
CA VAL A 46 8.56 6.05 -3.35
C VAL A 46 9.74 5.91 -4.31
N LEU A 47 10.55 6.97 -4.45
CA LEU A 47 11.73 6.94 -5.31
C LEU A 47 12.72 5.87 -4.84
N TYR A 48 13.02 5.81 -3.54
CA TYR A 48 13.90 4.79 -2.98
C TYR A 48 13.40 3.37 -3.29
N ILE A 49 12.11 3.10 -3.06
CA ILE A 49 11.49 1.80 -3.33
C ILE A 49 11.67 1.41 -4.81
N HIS A 50 11.40 2.34 -5.73
CA HIS A 50 11.45 2.05 -7.16
C HIS A 50 12.88 2.01 -7.69
N LEU A 51 13.81 2.73 -7.08
CA LEU A 51 15.24 2.57 -7.35
C LEU A 51 15.76 1.19 -6.90
N ALA A 52 15.25 0.66 -5.77
CA ALA A 52 15.60 -0.69 -5.35
C ALA A 52 15.11 -1.73 -6.37
N TYR A 53 13.90 -1.56 -6.93
CA TYR A 53 13.41 -2.41 -8.02
C TYR A 53 14.23 -2.31 -9.31
N SER A 54 15.04 -1.26 -9.50
CA SER A 54 15.84 -1.11 -10.73
C SER A 54 16.85 -2.25 -10.91
N VAL A 55 17.38 -2.79 -9.81
CA VAL A 55 18.42 -3.84 -9.83
C VAL A 55 17.85 -5.17 -10.28
N ASP A 56 16.66 -5.52 -9.80
CA ASP A 56 16.04 -6.83 -9.98
C ASP A 56 14.71 -6.76 -10.76
N LEU A 57 14.53 -5.74 -11.61
CA LEU A 57 13.27 -5.47 -12.31
C LEU A 57 12.72 -6.70 -13.06
N GLN A 58 13.60 -7.47 -13.70
CA GLN A 58 13.22 -8.71 -14.40
C GLN A 58 12.82 -9.84 -13.44
N GLN A 59 13.46 -9.93 -12.28
CA GLN A 59 13.16 -10.96 -11.28
C GLN A 59 11.82 -10.68 -10.59
N PHE A 60 11.45 -9.41 -10.41
CA PHE A 60 10.15 -9.06 -9.84
C PHE A 60 9.03 -9.12 -10.89
N PHE A 61 9.21 -8.45 -12.04
CA PHE A 61 8.09 -8.14 -12.94
C PHE A 61 8.21 -8.77 -14.34
N GLY A 62 9.36 -9.35 -14.68
CA GLY A 62 9.62 -9.94 -16.00
C GLY A 62 8.80 -11.20 -16.28
N LYS A 63 8.95 -11.75 -17.51
CA LYS A 63 8.21 -12.94 -17.95
C LYS A 63 8.43 -14.14 -17.01
N GLN A 64 9.67 -14.33 -16.57
CA GLN A 64 10.12 -15.40 -15.66
C GLN A 64 10.46 -14.87 -14.26
N GLY A 65 9.82 -13.79 -13.82
CA GLY A 65 10.00 -13.30 -12.46
C GLY A 65 9.60 -14.35 -11.41
N TRP A 66 9.94 -14.10 -10.13
CA TRP A 66 9.62 -14.96 -8.99
C TRP A 66 8.16 -15.41 -9.01
N TYR A 67 7.26 -14.50 -9.39
CA TYR A 67 5.90 -14.82 -9.84
C TYR A 67 5.80 -14.58 -11.34
N SER A 68 5.94 -15.68 -12.11
CA SER A 68 5.95 -15.64 -13.57
C SER A 68 4.70 -14.96 -14.13
N ALA A 69 4.86 -14.24 -15.24
CA ALA A 69 3.76 -13.49 -15.84
C ALA A 69 2.57 -14.40 -16.20
N ALA A 70 2.84 -15.63 -16.66
CA ALA A 70 1.80 -16.60 -17.00
C ALA A 70 1.01 -17.07 -15.77
N PHE A 71 1.68 -17.23 -14.61
CA PHE A 71 1.01 -17.61 -13.37
C PHE A 71 0.09 -16.50 -12.88
N VAL A 72 0.59 -15.25 -12.81
CA VAL A 72 -0.22 -14.11 -12.35
C VAL A 72 -1.35 -13.81 -13.33
N GLU A 73 -1.12 -13.90 -14.64
CA GLU A 73 -2.18 -13.72 -15.63
C GLU A 73 -3.27 -14.79 -15.49
N ARG A 74 -2.90 -16.02 -15.15
CA ARG A 74 -3.88 -17.07 -14.84
C ARG A 74 -4.66 -16.74 -13.58
N GLU A 75 -3.99 -16.37 -12.49
CA GLU A 75 -4.65 -15.97 -11.24
C GLU A 75 -5.61 -14.81 -11.45
N ARG A 76 -5.20 -13.83 -12.25
CA ARG A 76 -6.01 -12.68 -12.63
C ARG A 76 -7.31 -13.06 -13.35
N HIS A 77 -7.38 -14.17 -14.07
CA HIS A 77 -8.58 -14.60 -14.80
C HIS A 77 -9.35 -15.72 -14.10
N GLU A 78 -8.66 -16.60 -13.39
CA GLU A 78 -9.21 -17.85 -12.87
C GLU A 78 -9.37 -17.89 -11.35
N TYR A 79 -8.76 -16.98 -10.56
CA TYR A 79 -8.81 -17.11 -9.10
C TYR A 79 -10.25 -17.04 -8.57
N PRO A 80 -10.76 -18.05 -7.84
CA PRO A 80 -12.12 -18.06 -7.34
C PRO A 80 -12.27 -17.17 -6.10
N SER A 81 -13.15 -16.18 -6.19
CA SER A 81 -13.50 -15.30 -5.07
C SER A 81 -14.79 -15.77 -4.43
N VAL A 82 -14.74 -16.00 -3.12
CA VAL A 82 -15.92 -16.25 -2.27
C VAL A 82 -16.09 -15.05 -1.36
N THR A 83 -17.29 -14.49 -1.31
CA THR A 83 -17.61 -13.34 -0.45
C THR A 83 -18.71 -13.73 0.51
N SER A 84 -18.55 -13.39 1.79
CA SER A 84 -19.66 -13.48 2.75
C SER A 84 -20.79 -12.54 2.31
N PRO A 85 -22.07 -12.92 2.47
CA PRO A 85 -23.17 -11.99 2.25
C PRO A 85 -23.02 -10.74 3.13
N LEU A 86 -23.41 -9.58 2.62
CA LEU A 86 -23.29 -8.31 3.36
C LEU A 86 -24.25 -8.23 4.55
N TRP A 87 -25.44 -8.84 4.43
CA TRP A 87 -26.54 -8.73 5.39
C TRP A 87 -26.71 -9.96 6.28
N ASP A 88 -25.91 -11.01 6.04
CA ASP A 88 -26.01 -12.27 6.76
C ASP A 88 -24.68 -12.61 7.44
N TRP A 89 -24.77 -12.99 8.71
CA TRP A 89 -23.64 -13.44 9.51
C TRP A 89 -23.38 -14.94 9.33
N ASP A 90 -24.31 -15.67 8.70
CA ASP A 90 -24.05 -17.03 8.25
C ASP A 90 -23.02 -16.97 7.11
N LEU A 91 -21.78 -17.34 7.43
CA LEU A 91 -20.62 -17.46 6.53
C LEU A 91 -20.83 -18.40 5.32
N GLN A 92 -22.03 -18.96 5.15
CA GLN A 92 -22.30 -20.14 4.33
C GLN A 92 -23.56 -19.96 3.50
N SER A 93 -23.46 -19.31 2.34
CA SER A 93 -24.35 -19.67 1.23
C SER A 93 -23.70 -20.69 0.29
N VAL A 94 -22.37 -20.72 0.20
CA VAL A 94 -21.67 -21.65 -0.71
C VAL A 94 -20.32 -22.09 -0.12
N VAL A 95 -20.24 -23.34 0.35
CA VAL A 95 -18.97 -23.97 0.76
C VAL A 95 -18.47 -24.78 -0.44
N PRO A 96 -17.28 -24.52 -1.02
CA PRO A 96 -16.78 -25.32 -2.13
C PRO A 96 -16.17 -26.64 -1.65
N ALA A 97 -16.11 -27.64 -2.54
CA ALA A 97 -15.27 -28.81 -2.36
C ALA A 97 -13.80 -28.38 -2.11
N ARG A 98 -13.15 -29.08 -1.20
CA ARG A 98 -11.73 -28.90 -0.88
C ARG A 98 -11.00 -30.22 -1.05
N LEU A 99 -9.73 -30.11 -1.45
CA LEU A 99 -8.70 -31.12 -1.47
C LEU A 99 -7.76 -30.90 -0.28
N PRO A 100 -7.05 -31.95 0.17
CA PRO A 100 -6.10 -31.82 1.25
C PRO A 100 -4.92 -30.91 0.87
N ASP A 101 -4.31 -30.27 1.87
CA ASP A 101 -3.18 -29.35 1.68
C ASP A 101 -1.85 -30.06 1.36
N PRO A 102 -1.48 -31.17 2.03
CA PRO A 102 -0.24 -31.86 1.71
C PRO A 102 -0.21 -32.37 0.26
N PRO A 103 0.82 -32.04 -0.56
CA PRO A 103 0.83 -32.36 -1.99
C PRO A 103 0.64 -33.85 -2.32
N HIS A 104 1.23 -34.74 -1.52
CA HIS A 104 1.12 -36.20 -1.72
C HIS A 104 -0.31 -36.71 -1.44
N ARG A 105 -0.99 -36.18 -0.40
CA ARG A 105 -2.41 -36.49 -0.14
C ARG A 105 -3.29 -35.94 -1.25
N ARG A 106 -3.02 -34.71 -1.72
CA ARG A 106 -3.77 -34.07 -2.81
C ARG A 106 -3.70 -34.88 -4.10
N GLN A 107 -2.51 -35.34 -4.47
CA GLN A 107 -2.32 -36.18 -5.65
C GLN A 107 -3.12 -37.48 -5.57
N ALA A 108 -3.14 -38.15 -4.42
CA ALA A 108 -3.93 -39.36 -4.21
C ALA A 108 -5.44 -39.11 -4.38
N VAL A 109 -5.96 -38.04 -3.77
CA VAL A 109 -7.38 -37.66 -3.89
C VAL A 109 -7.73 -37.28 -5.33
N VAL A 110 -6.89 -36.51 -6.02
CA VAL A 110 -7.13 -36.14 -7.43
C VAL A 110 -7.09 -37.36 -8.34
N ALA A 111 -6.18 -38.31 -8.11
CA ALA A 111 -6.12 -39.56 -8.86
C ALA A 111 -7.40 -40.38 -8.68
N PHE A 112 -7.94 -40.46 -7.45
CA PHE A 112 -9.25 -41.06 -7.18
C PHE A 112 -10.38 -40.37 -7.96
N ILE A 113 -10.45 -39.04 -7.92
CA ILE A 113 -11.48 -38.28 -8.65
C ILE A 113 -11.42 -38.58 -10.16
N ARG A 114 -10.20 -38.70 -10.71
CA ARG A 114 -9.99 -39.04 -12.13
C ARG A 114 -10.34 -40.49 -12.46
N SER A 115 -10.21 -41.43 -11.51
CA SER A 115 -10.54 -42.85 -11.72
C SER A 115 -12.03 -43.18 -11.60
N LEU A 116 -12.87 -42.25 -11.14
CA LEU A 116 -14.31 -42.50 -11.00
C LEU A 116 -14.98 -42.78 -12.36
N PRO A 117 -16.05 -43.60 -12.41
CA PRO A 117 -16.80 -43.85 -13.64
C PRO A 117 -17.26 -42.55 -14.32
N ALA A 118 -17.12 -42.48 -15.66
CA ALA A 118 -17.61 -41.35 -16.45
C ALA A 118 -19.13 -41.31 -16.53
N ASP A 119 -19.75 -42.48 -16.63
CA ASP A 119 -21.20 -42.64 -16.57
C ASP A 119 -21.73 -42.20 -15.20
N GLU A 120 -22.71 -41.29 -15.21
CA GLU A 120 -23.27 -40.72 -13.99
C GLU A 120 -24.01 -41.76 -13.15
N ALA A 121 -24.75 -42.68 -13.78
CA ALA A 121 -25.52 -43.67 -13.05
C ALA A 121 -24.61 -44.68 -12.32
N GLN A 122 -23.57 -45.16 -13.00
CA GLN A 122 -22.53 -46.01 -12.40
C GLN A 122 -21.81 -45.30 -11.26
N ARG A 123 -21.42 -44.03 -11.47
CA ARG A 123 -20.73 -43.24 -10.45
C ARG A 123 -21.62 -42.99 -9.22
N ARG A 124 -22.88 -42.59 -9.41
CA ARG A 124 -23.84 -42.42 -8.32
C ARG A 124 -24.06 -43.72 -7.57
N SER A 125 -24.19 -44.85 -8.27
CA SER A 125 -24.34 -46.16 -7.65
C SER A 125 -23.13 -46.55 -6.80
N ALA A 126 -21.92 -46.31 -7.30
CA ALA A 126 -20.69 -46.62 -6.58
C ALA A 126 -20.45 -45.70 -5.36
N LEU A 127 -20.91 -44.45 -5.41
CA LEU A 127 -20.68 -43.46 -4.36
C LEU A 127 -21.83 -43.32 -3.34
N ARG A 128 -22.86 -44.17 -3.40
CA ARG A 128 -24.05 -44.08 -2.51
C ARG A 128 -23.69 -44.05 -1.03
N PHE A 129 -22.73 -44.87 -0.60
CA PHE A 129 -22.30 -44.87 0.79
C PHE A 129 -21.71 -43.52 1.22
N LEU A 130 -20.88 -42.89 0.37
CA LEU A 130 -20.31 -41.58 0.68
C LEU A 130 -21.37 -40.47 0.68
N ASP A 131 -22.36 -40.54 -0.22
CA ASP A 131 -23.51 -39.62 -0.24
C ASP A 131 -24.33 -39.74 1.04
N ARG A 132 -24.66 -40.97 1.47
CA ARG A 132 -25.31 -41.25 2.75
C ARG A 132 -24.54 -40.65 3.92
N VAL A 133 -23.24 -40.93 4.02
CA VAL A 133 -22.37 -40.42 5.09
C VAL A 133 -22.34 -38.89 5.08
N ALA A 134 -22.31 -38.24 3.92
CA ALA A 134 -22.31 -36.78 3.81
C ALA A 134 -23.65 -36.13 4.23
N GLN A 135 -24.75 -36.87 4.16
CA GLN A 135 -26.09 -36.41 4.55
C GLN A 135 -26.37 -36.55 6.06
N TYR A 136 -25.62 -37.42 6.76
CA TYR A 136 -25.75 -37.61 8.22
C TYR A 136 -25.57 -36.32 9.01
N ASP A 137 -24.80 -35.38 8.46
CA ASP A 137 -24.49 -34.11 9.11
C ASP A 137 -25.36 -32.94 8.61
N SER A 138 -26.52 -33.22 8.02
CA SER A 138 -27.43 -32.17 7.52
C SER A 138 -28.28 -31.57 8.65
N LYS A 139 -28.66 -30.28 8.55
CA LYS A 139 -29.60 -29.63 9.49
C LYS A 139 -30.96 -30.36 9.58
N ALA A 140 -31.31 -31.17 8.56
CA ALA A 140 -32.50 -32.01 8.52
C ALA A 140 -32.34 -33.33 9.30
N ALA A 141 -31.11 -33.82 9.49
CA ALA A 141 -30.77 -34.97 10.31
C ALA A 141 -30.75 -34.59 11.81
N LYS A 142 -31.85 -33.98 12.29
CA LYS A 142 -32.05 -33.40 13.63
C LYS A 142 -31.83 -34.37 14.81
N TYR A 143 -31.51 -35.64 14.52
CA TYR A 143 -31.35 -36.73 15.48
C TYR A 143 -30.10 -37.60 15.26
N MET A 144 -29.22 -37.28 14.30
CA MET A 144 -27.94 -37.98 14.14
C MET A 144 -26.79 -37.02 14.44
N ASN A 145 -25.97 -37.40 15.42
CA ASN A 145 -24.80 -36.62 15.82
C ASN A 145 -23.77 -36.61 14.67
N ALA A 146 -23.04 -35.50 14.50
CA ALA A 146 -21.95 -35.37 13.53
C ALA A 146 -20.86 -36.46 13.68
N ASP A 147 -20.80 -37.07 14.86
CA ASP A 147 -19.96 -38.23 15.16
C ASP A 147 -20.31 -39.46 14.29
N THR A 148 -21.53 -39.56 13.75
CA THR A 148 -21.99 -40.71 12.97
C THR A 148 -21.21 -40.85 11.66
N ALA A 149 -21.01 -39.74 10.94
CA ALA A 149 -20.23 -39.74 9.71
C ALA A 149 -18.76 -40.05 9.97
N PHE A 150 -18.21 -39.49 11.06
CA PHE A 150 -16.86 -39.79 11.52
C PHE A 150 -16.67 -41.28 11.81
N LEU A 151 -17.55 -41.88 12.62
CA LEU A 151 -17.51 -43.29 12.99
C LEU A 151 -17.68 -44.20 11.78
N ALA A 152 -18.58 -43.88 10.84
CA ALA A 152 -18.77 -44.65 9.62
C ALA A 152 -17.53 -44.63 8.70
N LEU A 153 -16.85 -43.49 8.58
CA LEU A 153 -15.62 -43.39 7.78
C LEU A 153 -14.43 -44.07 8.48
N GLN A 154 -14.32 -43.96 9.81
CA GLN A 154 -13.32 -44.72 10.57
C GLN A 154 -13.54 -46.22 10.46
N TRP A 155 -14.78 -46.68 10.49
CA TRP A 155 -15.14 -48.07 10.27
C TRP A 155 -14.74 -48.55 8.87
N LEU A 156 -15.02 -47.76 7.83
CA LEU A 156 -14.58 -48.06 6.46
C LEU A 156 -13.04 -48.11 6.36
N LEU A 157 -12.34 -47.23 7.07
CA LEU A 157 -10.87 -47.22 7.13
C LEU A 157 -10.32 -48.48 7.82
N ALA A 158 -11.00 -48.99 8.86
CA ALA A 158 -10.58 -50.17 9.63
C ALA A 158 -10.67 -51.49 8.85
N MET A 159 -11.49 -51.57 7.79
CA MET A 159 -11.64 -52.77 6.97
C MET A 159 -10.33 -53.22 6.28
N GLY A 160 -9.37 -52.30 6.08
CA GLY A 160 -8.06 -52.60 5.48
C GLY A 160 -8.18 -53.06 4.02
N PRO A 161 -7.11 -53.57 3.38
CA PRO A 161 -7.18 -54.01 1.97
C PRO A 161 -7.65 -55.46 1.77
N ALA A 162 -7.69 -56.26 2.84
CA ALA A 162 -7.99 -57.69 2.79
C ALA A 162 -9.50 -57.93 2.66
N GLU A 163 -9.90 -58.68 1.62
CA GLU A 163 -11.30 -58.96 1.28
C GLU A 163 -12.03 -59.72 2.39
N ASP A 164 -11.38 -60.71 2.99
CA ASP A 164 -11.94 -61.50 4.09
C ASP A 164 -12.20 -60.65 5.34
N VAL A 165 -11.33 -59.68 5.63
CA VAL A 165 -11.50 -58.74 6.75
C VAL A 165 -12.69 -57.82 6.51
N ARG A 166 -12.80 -57.27 5.30
CA ARG A 166 -13.94 -56.43 4.89
C ARG A 166 -15.25 -57.20 5.00
N ASP A 167 -15.32 -58.40 4.44
CA ASP A 167 -16.56 -59.18 4.41
C ASP A 167 -17.01 -59.57 5.82
N ARG A 168 -16.08 -59.85 6.75
CA ARG A 168 -16.43 -60.05 8.18
C ARG A 168 -17.08 -58.81 8.83
N TYR A 169 -16.59 -57.60 8.54
CA TYR A 169 -17.24 -56.37 9.03
C TYR A 169 -18.66 -56.23 8.45
N LEU A 170 -18.85 -56.54 7.17
CA LEU A 170 -20.15 -56.45 6.50
C LEU A 170 -21.13 -57.53 6.98
N ASP A 171 -20.67 -58.76 7.17
CA ASP A 171 -21.48 -59.87 7.66
C ASP A 171 -21.99 -59.59 9.08
N VAL A 172 -21.14 -59.02 9.94
CA VAL A 172 -21.55 -58.58 11.28
C VAL A 172 -22.58 -57.45 11.22
N LEU A 173 -22.43 -56.49 10.30
CA LEU A 173 -23.43 -55.44 10.10
C LEU A 173 -24.77 -56.04 9.65
N VAL A 174 -24.79 -56.97 8.70
CA VAL A 174 -26.02 -57.60 8.20
C VAL A 174 -26.69 -58.43 9.28
N ALA A 175 -25.92 -59.27 9.98
CA ALA A 175 -26.42 -60.14 11.06
C ALA A 175 -27.03 -59.31 12.21
N GLY A 176 -26.39 -58.18 12.56
CA GLY A 176 -26.86 -57.30 13.61
C GLY A 176 -26.42 -57.71 15.03
N PRO A 177 -26.97 -57.03 16.06
CA PRO A 177 -26.63 -57.35 17.44
C PRO A 177 -27.11 -58.76 17.79
N SER A 178 -26.19 -59.59 18.27
CA SER A 178 -26.45 -60.95 18.76
C SER A 178 -25.80 -61.11 20.13
N GLU A 179 -26.46 -61.82 21.04
CA GLU A 179 -25.93 -62.12 22.38
C GLU A 179 -24.90 -63.26 22.36
N ASN A 180 -24.90 -64.09 21.30
CA ASN A 180 -24.04 -65.27 21.15
C ASN A 180 -23.13 -65.14 19.93
N VAL A 181 -22.07 -64.34 20.06
CA VAL A 181 -21.11 -64.07 18.98
C VAL A 181 -19.78 -64.73 19.31
N SER A 182 -19.13 -65.37 18.32
CA SER A 182 -17.79 -65.93 18.51
C SER A 182 -16.79 -64.82 18.88
N ARG A 183 -15.69 -65.17 19.54
CA ARG A 183 -14.66 -64.19 19.95
C ARG A 183 -14.15 -63.34 18.78
N ASP A 184 -14.02 -63.95 17.60
CA ASP A 184 -13.60 -63.25 16.38
C ASP A 184 -14.67 -62.30 15.87
N ALA A 185 -15.94 -62.73 15.80
CA ALA A 185 -17.03 -61.86 15.38
C ALA A 185 -17.34 -60.74 16.40
N ALA A 186 -17.02 -60.94 17.68
CA ALA A 186 -17.12 -59.91 18.71
C ALA A 186 -16.14 -58.74 18.47
N TYR A 187 -14.94 -59.01 17.94
CA TYR A 187 -14.00 -57.94 17.56
C TYR A 187 -14.61 -57.03 16.48
N TYR A 188 -15.13 -57.62 15.40
CA TYR A 188 -15.74 -56.85 14.30
C TYR A 188 -17.03 -56.14 14.75
N ALA A 189 -17.83 -56.75 15.62
CA ALA A 189 -19.03 -56.14 16.20
C ALA A 189 -18.70 -54.91 17.05
N ASN A 190 -17.71 -55.03 17.94
CA ASN A 190 -17.29 -53.93 18.81
C ASN A 190 -16.68 -52.75 18.05
N ASN A 191 -16.11 -53.00 16.86
CA ASN A 191 -15.55 -51.96 15.99
C ASN A 191 -16.54 -51.48 14.91
N THR A 192 -17.77 -52.02 14.86
CA THR A 192 -18.82 -51.53 13.96
C THR A 192 -19.64 -50.45 14.67
N PRO A 193 -19.88 -49.28 14.04
CA PRO A 193 -20.60 -48.18 14.68
C PRO A 193 -21.98 -48.61 15.18
N ALA A 194 -22.27 -48.36 16.46
CA ALA A 194 -23.53 -48.73 17.09
C ALA A 194 -24.76 -48.17 16.36
N VAL A 195 -24.62 -46.98 15.75
CA VAL A 195 -25.68 -46.36 14.93
C VAL A 195 -26.04 -47.23 13.73
N LEU A 196 -25.03 -47.79 13.03
CA LEU A 196 -25.27 -48.67 11.87
C LEU A 196 -25.87 -50.02 12.30
N LEU A 197 -25.46 -50.56 13.46
CA LEU A 197 -26.03 -51.79 14.01
C LEU A 197 -27.50 -51.63 14.44
N GLY A 198 -27.89 -50.42 14.84
CA GLY A 198 -29.25 -50.06 15.23
C GLY A 198 -30.24 -49.91 14.07
N PHE A 199 -29.79 -49.92 12.81
CA PHE A 199 -30.67 -49.86 11.65
C PHE A 199 -31.50 -51.14 11.47
N ALA A 200 -32.64 -51.02 10.78
CA ALA A 200 -33.48 -52.16 10.44
C ALA A 200 -32.71 -53.16 9.55
N PRO A 201 -33.03 -54.48 9.60
CA PRO A 201 -32.29 -55.49 8.84
C PRO A 201 -32.14 -55.20 7.34
N SER A 202 -33.19 -54.68 6.70
CA SER A 202 -33.16 -54.28 5.29
C SER A 202 -32.23 -53.08 5.02
N GLU A 203 -32.15 -52.15 5.96
CA GLU A 203 -31.27 -50.98 5.86
C GLU A 203 -29.80 -51.34 6.12
N ARG A 204 -29.53 -52.26 7.04
CA ARG A 204 -28.17 -52.81 7.24
C ARG A 204 -27.66 -53.55 6.00
N GLN A 205 -28.52 -54.33 5.36
CA GLN A 205 -28.22 -54.98 4.09
C GLN A 205 -27.91 -53.94 3.00
N LEU A 206 -28.74 -52.90 2.90
CA LEU A 206 -28.52 -51.81 1.95
C LEU A 206 -27.17 -51.11 2.19
N VAL A 207 -26.82 -50.78 3.43
CA VAL A 207 -25.52 -50.17 3.76
C VAL A 207 -24.37 -51.10 3.38
N ALA A 208 -24.48 -52.41 3.65
CA ALA A 208 -23.47 -53.38 3.26
C ALA A 208 -23.29 -53.43 1.73
N ASP A 209 -24.37 -53.40 0.97
CA ASP A 209 -24.34 -53.40 -0.49
C ASP A 209 -23.76 -52.09 -1.06
N GLU A 210 -24.05 -50.95 -0.43
CA GLU A 210 -23.44 -49.66 -0.78
C GLU A 210 -21.92 -49.67 -0.52
N VAL A 211 -21.44 -50.26 0.58
CA VAL A 211 -20.00 -50.40 0.85
C VAL A 211 -19.34 -51.34 -0.16
N ARG A 212 -20.00 -52.45 -0.52
CA ARG A 212 -19.51 -53.35 -1.57
C ARG A 212 -19.42 -52.65 -2.93
N ALA A 213 -20.37 -51.78 -3.26
CA ALA A 213 -20.35 -51.00 -4.50
C ALA A 213 -19.29 -49.89 -4.51
N LEU A 214 -18.97 -49.31 -3.35
CA LEU A 214 -17.93 -48.29 -3.20
C LEU A 214 -16.51 -48.88 -3.30
N TRP A 215 -16.30 -50.08 -2.76
CA TRP A 215 -14.96 -50.64 -2.61
C TRP A 215 -14.13 -50.70 -3.91
N PRO A 216 -14.67 -51.12 -5.08
CA PRO A 216 -13.90 -51.22 -6.32
C PRO A 216 -13.46 -49.86 -6.89
N VAL A 217 -14.13 -48.76 -6.53
CA VAL A 217 -13.77 -47.42 -7.01
C VAL A 217 -12.83 -46.67 -6.07
N LEU A 218 -12.63 -47.16 -4.84
CA LEU A 218 -11.63 -46.63 -3.92
C LEU A 218 -10.21 -46.89 -4.46
N PRO A 219 -9.20 -46.07 -4.06
CA PRO A 219 -7.82 -46.34 -4.43
C PRO A 219 -7.38 -47.76 -4.07
N ALA A 220 -6.76 -48.46 -5.01
CA ALA A 220 -6.21 -49.79 -4.79
C ALA A 220 -5.01 -49.74 -3.83
N ASP A 221 -4.18 -48.71 -3.95
CA ASP A 221 -3.07 -48.44 -3.02
C ASP A 221 -3.62 -48.14 -1.61
N PRO A 222 -3.23 -48.92 -0.58
CA PRO A 222 -3.70 -48.73 0.79
C PRO A 222 -3.39 -47.34 1.35
N VAL A 223 -2.27 -46.74 0.95
CA VAL A 223 -1.84 -45.42 1.43
C VAL A 223 -2.71 -44.31 0.81
N ALA A 224 -2.92 -44.33 -0.50
CA ALA A 224 -3.82 -43.42 -1.19
C ALA A 224 -5.27 -43.53 -0.69
N ARG A 225 -5.74 -44.75 -0.40
CA ARG A 225 -7.08 -44.97 0.19
C ARG A 225 -7.16 -44.34 1.57
N LYS A 226 -6.15 -44.55 2.40
CA LYS A 226 -6.05 -43.93 3.72
C LYS A 226 -6.11 -42.39 3.61
N TYR A 227 -5.36 -41.78 2.70
CA TYR A 227 -5.40 -40.32 2.50
C TYR A 227 -6.77 -39.79 2.08
N LEU A 228 -7.50 -40.51 1.21
CA LEU A 228 -8.86 -40.14 0.82
C LEU A 228 -9.83 -40.19 2.01
N LEU A 229 -9.80 -41.28 2.78
CA LEU A 229 -10.68 -41.45 3.93
C LEU A 229 -10.34 -40.49 5.07
N GLU A 230 -9.05 -40.28 5.36
CA GLU A 230 -8.59 -39.27 6.32
C GLU A 230 -9.06 -37.87 5.91
N HIS A 231 -8.97 -37.50 4.63
CA HIS A 231 -9.49 -36.21 4.16
C HIS A 231 -10.99 -36.06 4.43
N LEU A 232 -11.80 -37.08 4.12
CA LEU A 232 -13.24 -37.07 4.42
C LEU A 232 -13.54 -36.98 5.92
N ILE A 233 -12.69 -37.57 6.77
CA ILE A 233 -12.79 -37.53 8.24
C ILE A 233 -12.41 -36.15 8.78
N GLU A 234 -11.32 -35.56 8.30
CA GLU A 234 -10.71 -34.31 8.81
C GLU A 234 -11.51 -33.05 8.45
N VAL A 235 -12.22 -33.04 7.31
CA VAL A 235 -12.99 -31.86 6.86
C VAL A 235 -14.31 -31.68 7.61
N THR A 236 -14.81 -30.43 7.66
CA THR A 236 -16.11 -30.13 8.27
C THR A 236 -17.26 -30.81 7.50
N PRO A 237 -18.41 -31.06 8.15
CA PRO A 237 -19.62 -31.54 7.50
C PRO A 237 -19.97 -30.89 6.16
N GLU A 238 -19.88 -29.57 6.08
CA GLU A 238 -20.27 -28.80 4.89
C GLU A 238 -19.26 -28.99 3.75
N VAL A 239 -17.97 -29.05 4.08
CA VAL A 239 -16.91 -29.33 3.10
C VAL A 239 -17.00 -30.77 2.61
N ARG A 240 -17.26 -31.74 3.50
CA ARG A 240 -17.51 -33.15 3.13
C ARG A 240 -18.66 -33.27 2.15
N ARG A 241 -19.79 -32.64 2.46
CA ARG A 241 -21.00 -32.66 1.63
C ARG A 241 -20.74 -32.04 0.26
N SER A 242 -20.02 -30.92 0.23
CA SER A 242 -19.64 -30.25 -1.01
C SER A 242 -18.66 -31.06 -1.83
N PHE A 243 -17.70 -31.73 -1.18
CA PHE A 243 -16.77 -32.64 -1.85
C PHE A 243 -17.50 -33.84 -2.45
N VAL A 244 -18.40 -34.49 -1.73
CA VAL A 244 -19.18 -35.62 -2.26
C VAL A 244 -20.12 -35.16 -3.38
N ASP A 245 -20.80 -34.03 -3.23
CA ASP A 245 -21.61 -33.43 -4.29
C ASP A 245 -20.79 -33.16 -5.56
N PHE A 246 -19.56 -32.65 -5.41
CA PHE A 246 -18.63 -32.49 -6.52
C PHE A 246 -18.33 -33.82 -7.23
N LEU A 247 -18.10 -34.91 -6.49
CA LEU A 247 -17.87 -36.24 -7.10
C LEU A 247 -19.08 -36.72 -7.90
N LEU A 248 -20.29 -36.49 -7.37
CA LEU A 248 -21.53 -36.95 -8.00
C LEU A 248 -21.84 -36.13 -9.27
N THR A 249 -21.58 -34.83 -9.25
CA THR A 249 -21.92 -33.86 -10.32
C THR A 249 -20.85 -33.68 -11.39
N LEU A 250 -19.78 -34.50 -11.39
CA LEU A 250 -18.76 -34.46 -12.45
C LEU A 250 -19.40 -34.65 -13.85
N PRO A 251 -19.03 -33.83 -14.85
CA PRO A 251 -19.49 -33.99 -16.22
C PRO A 251 -19.15 -35.37 -16.81
N ALA A 252 -20.02 -35.89 -17.67
CA ALA A 252 -19.75 -37.11 -18.43
C ALA A 252 -18.77 -36.84 -19.60
N ASN A 253 -18.75 -35.62 -20.14
CA ASN A 253 -17.79 -35.21 -21.15
C ASN A 253 -16.36 -35.19 -20.58
N ALA A 254 -15.43 -35.87 -21.25
CA ALA A 254 -14.07 -36.06 -20.75
C ALA A 254 -13.28 -34.74 -20.61
N ASP A 255 -13.42 -33.81 -21.56
CA ASP A 255 -12.68 -32.54 -21.58
C ASP A 255 -13.22 -31.58 -20.51
N GLU A 256 -14.55 -31.50 -20.38
CA GLU A 256 -15.21 -30.69 -19.35
C GLU A 256 -14.88 -31.23 -17.95
N ARG A 257 -14.91 -32.56 -17.78
CA ARG A 257 -14.54 -33.22 -16.54
C ARG A 257 -13.07 -32.97 -16.18
N ALA A 258 -12.15 -33.12 -17.12
CA ALA A 258 -10.73 -32.84 -16.89
C ALA A 258 -10.51 -31.38 -16.48
N THR A 259 -11.17 -30.44 -17.18
CA THR A 259 -11.12 -29.01 -16.87
C THR A 259 -11.59 -28.71 -15.44
N ARG A 260 -12.73 -29.30 -15.03
CA ARG A 260 -13.30 -29.10 -13.70
C ARG A 260 -12.42 -29.68 -12.58
N ILE A 261 -11.84 -30.87 -12.80
CA ILE A 261 -10.90 -31.50 -11.85
C ILE A 261 -9.61 -30.70 -11.75
N ASP A 262 -9.07 -30.23 -12.88
CA ASP A 262 -7.82 -29.46 -12.90
C ASP A 262 -8.00 -28.09 -12.24
N TYR A 263 -9.16 -27.46 -12.41
CA TYR A 263 -9.51 -26.24 -11.70
C TYR A 263 -9.57 -26.46 -10.19
N LEU A 264 -10.24 -27.53 -9.73
CA LEU A 264 -10.28 -27.89 -8.30
C LEU A 264 -8.87 -28.16 -7.77
N ASN A 265 -8.04 -28.91 -8.49
CA ASN A 265 -6.66 -29.18 -8.09
C ASN A 265 -5.80 -27.92 -7.97
N ARG A 266 -6.02 -26.96 -8.86
CA ARG A 266 -5.25 -25.70 -8.92
C ARG A 266 -5.67 -24.71 -7.85
N TRP A 267 -6.97 -24.42 -7.75
CA TRP A 267 -7.50 -23.35 -6.92
C TRP A 267 -8.09 -23.83 -5.59
N ASN A 268 -8.15 -25.14 -5.39
CA ASN A 268 -8.77 -25.78 -4.24
C ASN A 268 -10.20 -25.29 -3.98
N GLN A 269 -10.93 -24.97 -5.06
CA GLN A 269 -12.32 -24.53 -5.05
C GLN A 269 -12.99 -24.87 -6.39
N GLU A 270 -14.32 -24.87 -6.40
CA GLU A 270 -15.12 -25.07 -7.61
C GLU A 270 -15.42 -23.74 -8.31
N PRO A 271 -15.39 -23.70 -9.67
CA PRO A 271 -15.68 -22.48 -10.41
C PRO A 271 -17.16 -22.06 -10.28
N GLU A 272 -18.08 -23.03 -10.29
CA GLU A 272 -19.54 -22.81 -10.22
C GLU A 272 -19.99 -22.26 -8.86
N ARG A 273 -19.20 -22.50 -7.82
CA ARG A 273 -19.45 -22.06 -6.45
C ARG A 273 -18.75 -20.74 -6.11
N ALA A 274 -17.94 -20.21 -7.03
CA ALA A 274 -17.32 -18.91 -6.87
C ALA A 274 -18.31 -17.80 -7.22
N VAL A 275 -18.33 -16.72 -6.44
CA VAL A 275 -19.16 -15.53 -6.73
C VAL A 275 -18.65 -14.82 -7.98
N ARG A 276 -17.32 -14.83 -8.16
CA ARG A 276 -16.64 -14.36 -9.36
C ARG A 276 -15.32 -15.10 -9.51
N THR A 277 -14.85 -15.20 -10.75
CA THR A 277 -13.50 -15.66 -11.08
C THR A 277 -12.62 -14.49 -11.47
N GLY A 278 -11.35 -14.58 -11.11
CA GLY A 278 -10.33 -13.58 -11.42
C GLY A 278 -10.32 -12.36 -10.49
N ASN A 279 -9.27 -11.57 -10.66
CA ASN A 279 -9.01 -10.34 -9.94
C ASN A 279 -9.06 -9.14 -10.90
N THR A 280 -9.76 -8.08 -10.51
CA THR A 280 -9.86 -6.83 -11.27
C THR A 280 -8.63 -5.95 -11.03
N ILE A 281 -7.47 -6.41 -11.50
CA ILE A 281 -6.18 -5.74 -11.38
C ILE A 281 -5.67 -5.27 -12.74
N PHE A 282 -4.87 -4.21 -12.74
CA PHE A 282 -4.29 -3.62 -13.95
C PHE A 282 -2.79 -3.37 -13.76
N SER A 283 -2.00 -3.60 -14.80
CA SER A 283 -0.58 -3.25 -14.83
C SER A 283 -0.05 -3.21 -16.27
N VAL A 284 0.85 -2.27 -16.56
CA VAL A 284 1.59 -2.27 -17.83
C VAL A 284 2.48 -3.50 -17.98
N TRP A 285 2.92 -4.08 -16.87
CA TRP A 285 3.80 -5.25 -16.81
C TRP A 285 3.14 -6.56 -17.23
N PHE A 286 1.81 -6.58 -17.41
CA PHE A 286 1.13 -7.71 -18.07
C PHE A 286 1.32 -7.70 -19.59
N HIS A 287 1.61 -6.53 -20.17
CA HIS A 287 1.67 -6.33 -21.61
C HIS A 287 3.10 -6.15 -22.13
N VAL A 288 4.02 -5.71 -21.27
CA VAL A 288 5.42 -5.46 -21.61
C VAL A 288 6.33 -6.33 -20.76
N THR A 289 7.02 -7.26 -21.41
CA THR A 289 7.99 -8.18 -20.76
C THR A 289 9.37 -8.19 -21.42
N ASP A 290 9.56 -7.44 -22.50
CA ASP A 290 10.88 -7.24 -23.11
C ASP A 290 11.78 -6.42 -22.18
N PRO A 291 13.01 -6.86 -21.85
CA PRO A 291 13.86 -6.19 -20.89
C PRO A 291 14.17 -4.72 -21.21
N THR A 292 14.38 -4.40 -22.50
CA THR A 292 14.70 -3.02 -22.92
C THR A 292 13.47 -2.13 -22.79
N GLN A 293 12.30 -2.57 -23.26
CA GLN A 293 11.06 -1.81 -23.12
C GLN A 293 10.70 -1.62 -21.64
N MET A 294 10.88 -2.65 -20.82
CA MET A 294 10.64 -2.53 -19.38
C MET A 294 11.55 -1.51 -18.72
N ALA A 295 12.85 -1.52 -19.05
CA ALA A 295 13.80 -0.54 -18.54
C ALA A 295 13.42 0.89 -18.95
N VAL A 296 13.01 1.11 -20.20
CA VAL A 296 12.57 2.43 -20.68
C VAL A 296 11.34 2.93 -19.92
N ILE A 297 10.31 2.09 -19.75
CA ILE A 297 9.11 2.44 -18.98
C ILE A 297 9.48 2.71 -17.51
N HIS A 298 10.34 1.89 -16.92
CA HIS A 298 10.79 2.06 -15.54
C HIS A 298 11.53 3.39 -15.34
N VAL A 299 12.46 3.74 -16.24
CA VAL A 299 13.17 5.03 -16.21
C VAL A 299 12.19 6.20 -16.37
N ALA A 300 11.17 6.08 -17.23
CA ALA A 300 10.13 7.10 -17.37
C ALA A 300 9.33 7.26 -16.06
N VAL A 301 9.00 6.16 -15.38
CA VAL A 301 8.35 6.19 -14.06
C VAL A 301 9.25 6.85 -13.02
N LEU A 302 10.53 6.50 -12.94
CA LEU A 302 11.49 7.16 -12.04
C LEU A 302 11.55 8.67 -12.30
N GLY A 303 11.57 9.08 -13.57
CA GLY A 303 11.47 10.48 -13.97
C GLY A 303 10.18 11.14 -13.45
N ALA A 304 9.03 10.49 -13.62
CA ALA A 304 7.76 10.99 -13.09
C ALA A 304 7.76 11.11 -11.55
N ILE A 305 8.37 10.16 -10.83
CA ILE A 305 8.53 10.20 -9.38
C ILE A 305 9.44 11.36 -8.96
N VAL A 306 10.56 11.60 -9.66
CA VAL A 306 11.44 12.75 -9.39
C VAL A 306 10.69 14.06 -9.60
N LEU A 307 9.97 14.22 -10.72
CA LEU A 307 9.18 15.41 -10.98
C LEU A 307 8.07 15.60 -9.93
N PHE A 308 7.39 14.52 -9.55
CA PHE A 308 6.40 14.52 -8.48
C PHE A 308 7.03 14.91 -7.14
N THR A 309 8.24 14.47 -6.82
CA THR A 309 8.97 14.76 -5.56
C THR A 309 9.51 16.18 -5.52
N LEU A 310 9.89 16.76 -6.65
CA LEU A 310 10.25 18.18 -6.77
C LEU A 310 9.01 19.10 -6.85
N GLY A 311 7.86 18.53 -7.19
CA GLY A 311 6.59 19.25 -7.30
C GLY A 311 6.52 20.07 -8.58
N LEU A 312 6.92 19.45 -9.70
CA LEU A 312 6.77 20.00 -11.04
C LEU A 312 5.62 19.30 -11.77
N PHE A 313 4.72 20.09 -12.35
CA PHE A 313 3.49 19.59 -12.98
C PHE A 313 2.67 18.72 -12.03
N THR A 314 2.58 19.11 -10.76
CA THR A 314 2.14 18.27 -9.63
C THR A 314 0.76 17.65 -9.86
N ARG A 315 -0.16 18.34 -10.55
CA ARG A 315 -1.49 17.82 -10.89
C ARG A 315 -1.47 16.61 -11.83
N VAL A 316 -0.45 16.51 -12.67
CA VAL A 316 -0.27 15.43 -13.64
C VAL A 316 0.63 14.36 -13.04
N THR A 317 1.76 14.78 -12.47
CA THR A 317 2.76 13.85 -11.93
C THR A 317 2.24 13.07 -10.72
N SER A 318 1.38 13.64 -9.87
CA SER A 318 0.73 12.89 -8.78
C SER A 318 -0.12 11.73 -9.29
N VAL A 319 -0.91 11.96 -10.33
CA VAL A 319 -1.78 10.94 -10.95
C VAL A 319 -0.94 9.87 -11.65
N LEU A 320 0.06 10.29 -12.44
CA LEU A 320 0.93 9.35 -13.16
C LEU A 320 1.72 8.46 -12.21
N VAL A 321 2.28 9.04 -11.13
CA VAL A 321 3.01 8.27 -10.12
C VAL A 321 2.08 7.28 -9.41
N TRP A 322 0.87 7.71 -9.02
CA TRP A 322 -0.09 6.80 -8.40
C TRP A 322 -0.47 5.62 -9.32
N ILE A 323 -0.80 5.89 -10.60
CA ILE A 323 -1.11 4.84 -11.58
C ILE A 323 0.07 3.88 -11.76
N ALA A 324 1.29 4.42 -11.86
CA ALA A 324 2.49 3.61 -12.03
C ALA A 324 2.73 2.70 -10.82
N VAL A 325 2.68 3.27 -9.61
CA VAL A 325 2.86 2.54 -8.34
C VAL A 325 1.81 1.44 -8.19
N VAL A 326 0.52 1.75 -8.42
CA VAL A 326 -0.54 0.75 -8.42
C VAL A 326 -0.27 -0.35 -9.46
N GLY A 327 0.28 0.00 -10.63
CA GLY A 327 0.71 -0.97 -11.63
C GLY A 327 1.79 -1.94 -11.15
N TYR A 328 2.79 -1.48 -10.37
CA TYR A 328 3.76 -2.39 -9.74
C TYR A 328 3.09 -3.31 -8.72
N ILE A 329 2.28 -2.73 -7.83
CA ILE A 329 1.57 -3.48 -6.78
C ILE A 329 0.68 -4.57 -7.40
N HIS A 330 -0.09 -4.22 -8.42
CA HIS A 330 -1.00 -5.15 -9.11
C HIS A 330 -0.27 -6.23 -9.91
N ARG A 331 0.95 -5.98 -10.41
CA ARG A 331 1.70 -7.02 -11.14
C ARG A 331 2.15 -8.16 -10.23
N THR A 332 2.38 -7.89 -8.94
CA THR A 332 2.88 -8.88 -7.98
C THR A 332 2.22 -8.68 -6.61
N GLN A 333 0.93 -9.00 -6.50
CA GLN A 333 0.21 -8.88 -5.22
C GLN A 333 0.73 -9.84 -4.14
N GLN A 334 1.43 -10.90 -4.53
CA GLN A 334 1.94 -11.94 -3.62
C GLN A 334 3.10 -11.45 -2.73
N VAL A 335 3.77 -10.37 -3.13
CA VAL A 335 4.84 -9.71 -2.34
C VAL A 335 4.37 -8.40 -1.73
N LEU A 336 3.07 -8.11 -1.80
CA LEU A 336 2.47 -6.90 -1.22
C LEU A 336 2.71 -6.87 0.29
N PHE A 337 3.21 -5.73 0.76
CA PHE A 337 3.46 -5.50 2.17
C PHE A 337 2.72 -4.27 2.68
N GLY A 338 2.68 -4.08 4.01
CA GLY A 338 2.02 -2.92 4.64
C GLY A 338 2.54 -1.57 4.11
N MET A 339 3.83 -1.51 3.75
CA MET A 339 4.46 -0.36 3.12
C MET A 339 3.74 0.08 1.84
N ASP A 340 3.44 -0.87 0.94
CA ASP A 340 2.77 -0.58 -0.33
C ASP A 340 1.39 0.05 -0.11
N THR A 341 0.70 -0.43 0.92
CA THR A 341 -0.63 0.06 1.30
C THR A 341 -0.54 1.51 1.81
N MET A 342 0.40 1.82 2.70
CA MET A 342 0.60 3.18 3.22
C MET A 342 1.04 4.16 2.13
N MET A 343 1.96 3.73 1.27
CA MET A 343 2.40 4.50 0.11
C MET A 343 1.23 4.83 -0.81
N ASN A 344 0.39 3.84 -1.14
CA ASN A 344 -0.76 4.01 -2.02
C ASN A 344 -1.79 4.98 -1.43
N ILE A 345 -2.09 4.88 -0.14
CA ILE A 345 -3.01 5.79 0.58
C ILE A 345 -2.51 7.24 0.48
N LEU A 346 -1.22 7.47 0.79
CA LEU A 346 -0.61 8.80 0.75
C LEU A 346 -0.63 9.38 -0.67
N LEU A 347 -0.20 8.61 -1.67
CA LEU A 347 -0.19 9.05 -3.07
C LEU A 347 -1.60 9.41 -3.56
N PHE A 348 -2.60 8.59 -3.23
CA PHE A 348 -3.99 8.85 -3.59
C PHE A 348 -4.50 10.19 -3.01
N TYR A 349 -4.26 10.45 -1.72
CA TYR A 349 -4.68 11.72 -1.11
C TYR A 349 -3.88 12.92 -1.61
N LEU A 350 -2.62 12.74 -1.98
CA LEU A 350 -1.79 13.77 -2.61
C LEU A 350 -2.26 14.13 -4.03
N MET A 351 -2.97 13.25 -4.74
CA MET A 351 -3.63 13.61 -6.00
C MET A 351 -4.79 14.59 -5.79
N ILE A 352 -5.55 14.41 -4.71
CA ILE A 352 -6.73 15.21 -4.38
C ILE A 352 -6.31 16.57 -3.80
N GLY A 353 -5.34 16.56 -2.89
CA GLY A 353 -4.85 17.77 -2.25
C GLY A 353 -3.96 18.59 -3.17
N ASN A 354 -4.02 19.93 -3.05
CA ASN A 354 -3.15 20.83 -3.81
C ASN A 354 -1.70 20.82 -3.28
N CYS A 355 -1.05 19.66 -3.28
CA CYS A 355 0.27 19.41 -2.69
C CYS A 355 1.43 20.10 -3.44
N GLY A 356 1.14 20.68 -4.61
CA GLY A 356 2.05 21.54 -5.36
C GLY A 356 1.91 23.03 -5.05
N ALA A 357 0.99 23.45 -4.16
CA ALA A 357 0.80 24.88 -3.84
C ALA A 357 1.84 25.46 -2.87
N ALA A 358 2.56 24.60 -2.16
CA ALA A 358 3.66 24.96 -1.26
C ALA A 358 4.81 23.97 -1.40
N LEU A 359 6.02 24.41 -1.04
CA LEU A 359 7.25 23.61 -1.10
C LEU A 359 7.43 22.86 -2.43
N SER A 360 7.32 23.54 -3.58
CA SER A 360 7.34 22.90 -4.91
C SER A 360 7.95 23.81 -5.98
N LEU A 361 8.42 23.22 -7.08
CA LEU A 361 8.83 23.98 -8.27
C LEU A 361 7.64 24.71 -8.91
N ASP A 362 6.46 24.11 -8.94
CA ASP A 362 5.23 24.75 -9.43
C ASP A 362 4.93 26.06 -8.67
N ARG A 363 5.15 26.07 -7.36
CA ARG A 363 4.98 27.26 -6.52
C ARG A 363 6.03 28.31 -6.83
N LEU A 364 7.30 27.95 -7.03
CA LEU A 364 8.35 28.90 -7.44
C LEU A 364 8.03 29.52 -8.81
N ILE A 365 7.56 28.72 -9.77
CA ILE A 365 7.13 29.19 -11.09
C ILE A 365 5.92 30.14 -10.96
N ALA A 366 4.94 29.81 -10.11
CA ALA A 366 3.79 30.66 -9.86
C ALA A 366 4.19 32.00 -9.21
N ARG A 367 5.11 31.98 -8.24
CA ARG A 367 5.69 33.19 -7.62
C ARG A 367 6.37 34.07 -8.66
N TYR A 368 7.22 33.49 -9.51
CA TYR A 368 7.88 34.20 -10.61
C TYR A 368 6.89 34.85 -11.57
N ARG A 369 5.88 34.10 -12.02
CA ARG A 369 4.85 34.61 -12.95
C ARG A 369 4.05 35.76 -12.33
N ALA A 370 3.65 35.63 -11.05
CA ALA A 370 2.93 36.67 -10.33
C ALA A 370 3.78 37.93 -10.15
N ALA A 371 5.02 37.79 -9.67
CA ALA A 371 5.95 38.91 -9.51
C ALA A 371 6.21 39.63 -10.85
N ARG A 372 6.49 38.88 -11.91
CA ARG A 372 6.72 39.44 -13.25
C ARG A 372 5.49 40.18 -13.79
N ALA A 373 4.30 39.64 -13.59
CA ALA A 373 3.06 40.29 -14.01
C ALA A 373 2.81 41.59 -13.23
N SER A 374 3.06 41.58 -11.92
CA SER A 374 2.93 42.77 -11.07
C SER A 374 3.91 43.87 -11.47
N LEU A 375 5.20 43.54 -11.57
CA LEU A 375 6.26 44.47 -12.00
C LEU A 375 5.97 45.06 -13.38
N ARG A 376 5.43 44.27 -14.32
CA ARG A 376 5.07 44.77 -15.65
C ARG A 376 3.89 45.76 -15.62
N ARG A 377 2.94 45.59 -14.71
CA ARG A 377 1.74 46.44 -14.62
C ARG A 377 1.99 47.73 -13.88
N THR A 378 2.72 47.68 -12.76
CA THR A 378 2.81 48.81 -11.81
C THR A 378 4.24 49.32 -11.62
N GLY A 379 5.24 48.66 -12.20
CA GLY A 379 6.66 48.98 -11.97
C GLY A 379 7.18 48.58 -10.58
N ALA A 380 6.31 48.06 -9.71
CA ALA A 380 6.60 47.61 -8.35
C ALA A 380 5.77 46.36 -8.03
N LEU A 381 5.90 45.81 -6.81
CA LEU A 381 5.02 44.73 -6.37
C LEU A 381 3.73 45.31 -5.79
N ASP A 382 2.58 45.00 -6.38
CA ASP A 382 1.28 45.35 -5.81
C ASP A 382 1.00 44.57 -4.51
N ALA A 383 0.11 45.10 -3.66
CA ALA A 383 -0.20 44.50 -2.36
C ALA A 383 -0.73 43.05 -2.46
N PRO A 384 -1.63 42.70 -3.40
CA PRO A 384 -2.07 41.32 -3.60
C PRO A 384 -0.92 40.37 -3.94
N THR A 385 0.02 40.78 -4.80
CA THR A 385 1.18 39.98 -5.17
C THR A 385 2.11 39.82 -3.98
N ARG A 386 2.36 40.87 -3.17
CA ARG A 386 3.15 40.74 -1.94
C ARG A 386 2.54 39.73 -0.97
N ALA A 387 1.22 39.78 -0.75
CA ALA A 387 0.52 38.80 0.08
C ALA A 387 0.65 37.37 -0.46
N PHE A 388 0.49 37.19 -1.77
CA PHE A 388 0.68 35.91 -2.44
C PHE A 388 2.12 35.39 -2.36
N LEU A 389 3.13 36.26 -2.39
CA LEU A 389 4.54 35.86 -2.23
C LEU A 389 4.88 35.57 -0.77
N ALA A 390 4.29 36.27 0.19
CA ALA A 390 4.60 36.07 1.61
C ALA A 390 4.14 34.69 2.12
N CYS A 391 2.95 34.23 1.72
CA CYS A 391 2.37 32.97 2.19
C CYS A 391 1.65 32.22 1.06
N PRO A 392 1.70 30.87 1.04
CA PRO A 392 0.79 30.09 0.20
C PRO A 392 -0.68 30.41 0.54
N PRO A 393 -1.56 30.56 -0.46
CA PRO A 393 -2.97 30.78 -0.21
C PRO A 393 -3.60 29.53 0.44
N PRO A 394 -4.44 29.69 1.48
CA PRO A 394 -5.16 28.58 2.08
C PRO A 394 -6.01 27.81 1.06
N SER A 395 -6.09 26.49 1.21
CA SER A 395 -6.80 25.61 0.29
C SER A 395 -7.75 24.66 1.03
N LYS A 396 -9.00 24.62 0.58
CA LYS A 396 -10.00 23.64 1.07
C LYS A 396 -9.66 22.21 0.66
N SER A 397 -9.06 22.00 -0.53
CA SER A 397 -8.65 20.66 -0.95
C SER A 397 -7.42 20.18 -0.19
N ALA A 398 -6.51 21.08 0.19
CA ALA A 398 -5.42 20.73 1.11
C ALA A 398 -5.96 20.32 2.48
N GLY A 399 -6.91 21.08 3.04
CA GLY A 399 -7.56 20.73 4.29
C GLY A 399 -8.31 19.39 4.24
N PHE A 400 -9.01 19.12 3.15
CA PHE A 400 -9.69 17.84 2.92
C PHE A 400 -8.73 16.66 2.82
N ALA A 401 -7.66 16.79 2.02
CA ALA A 401 -6.64 15.75 1.90
C ALA A 401 -5.93 15.47 3.23
N LEU A 402 -5.57 16.52 4.00
CA LEU A 402 -5.01 16.36 5.34
C LEU A 402 -5.99 15.65 6.27
N ARG A 403 -7.28 16.00 6.21
CA ARG A 403 -8.31 15.35 7.03
C ARG A 403 -8.48 13.88 6.68
N LEU A 404 -8.42 13.52 5.39
CA LEU A 404 -8.43 12.13 4.95
C LEU A 404 -7.22 11.36 5.52
N ILE A 405 -6.01 11.95 5.48
CA ILE A 405 -4.83 11.34 6.11
C ILE A 405 -5.03 11.15 7.61
N HIS A 406 -5.54 12.16 8.34
CA HIS A 406 -5.81 12.06 9.78
C HIS A 406 -6.77 10.92 10.11
N VAL A 407 -7.90 10.90 9.42
CA VAL A 407 -8.96 9.91 9.69
C VAL A 407 -8.48 8.51 9.33
N HIS A 408 -7.79 8.33 8.19
CA HIS A 408 -7.28 7.03 7.80
C HIS A 408 -6.21 6.51 8.77
N PHE A 409 -5.31 7.39 9.23
CA PHE A 409 -4.34 7.04 10.27
C PHE A 409 -5.01 6.56 11.56
N CYS A 410 -6.04 7.28 12.02
CA CYS A 410 -6.84 6.88 13.18
C CYS A 410 -7.49 5.50 12.99
N PHE A 411 -8.01 5.20 11.79
CA PHE A 411 -8.57 3.88 11.49
C PHE A 411 -7.51 2.77 11.50
N ILE A 412 -6.34 3.02 10.91
CA ILE A 412 -5.22 2.05 10.91
C ILE A 412 -4.83 1.71 12.35
N TYR A 413 -4.63 2.73 13.18
CA TYR A 413 -4.26 2.56 14.59
C TYR A 413 -5.34 1.82 15.37
N MET A 414 -6.60 2.23 15.24
CA MET A 414 -7.71 1.58 15.95
C MET A 414 -7.86 0.11 15.53
N ALA A 415 -7.81 -0.17 14.23
CA ALA A 415 -7.91 -1.53 13.70
C ALA A 415 -6.73 -2.40 14.18
N ALA A 416 -5.51 -1.85 14.17
CA ALA A 416 -4.32 -2.52 14.70
C ALA A 416 -4.51 -2.85 16.18
N GLY A 417 -4.88 -1.88 17.03
CA GLY A 417 -5.03 -2.08 18.47
C GLY A 417 -6.16 -3.05 18.83
N LEU A 418 -7.34 -2.91 18.21
CA LEU A 418 -8.47 -3.81 18.45
C LEU A 418 -8.19 -5.24 17.98
N SER A 419 -7.44 -5.41 16.89
CA SER A 419 -7.06 -6.75 16.41
C SER A 419 -6.15 -7.48 17.41
N LYS A 420 -5.26 -6.74 18.11
CA LYS A 420 -4.33 -7.30 19.10
C LYS A 420 -5.07 -7.84 20.34
N LEU A 421 -6.17 -7.21 20.74
CA LEU A 421 -7.00 -7.70 21.86
C LEU A 421 -7.55 -9.12 21.65
N LYS A 422 -7.62 -9.59 20.40
CA LYS A 422 -8.10 -10.95 20.08
C LYS A 422 -7.05 -12.05 20.33
N GLY A 423 -5.76 -11.72 20.39
CA GLY A 423 -4.67 -12.70 20.43
C GLY A 423 -4.16 -12.96 21.85
N GLY A 424 -4.15 -14.22 22.29
CA GLY A 424 -3.64 -14.61 23.61
C GLY A 424 -2.20 -14.14 23.88
N ALA A 425 -1.36 -14.08 22.85
CA ALA A 425 0.03 -13.62 22.93
C ALA A 425 0.18 -12.16 23.41
N TRP A 426 -0.82 -11.30 23.20
CA TRP A 426 -0.78 -9.91 23.71
C TRP A 426 -1.10 -9.85 25.20
N TRP A 427 -1.92 -10.78 25.69
CA TRP A 427 -2.32 -10.85 27.10
C TRP A 427 -1.26 -11.49 27.99
N ASP A 428 -0.54 -12.48 27.47
CA ASP A 428 0.56 -13.14 28.19
C ASP A 428 1.93 -12.49 27.96
N GLY A 429 2.00 -11.43 27.13
CA GLY A 429 3.20 -10.65 26.85
C GLY A 429 4.15 -11.27 25.82
N ARG A 430 3.85 -12.46 25.30
CA ARG A 430 4.68 -13.13 24.28
C ARG A 430 4.79 -12.32 22.99
N ALA A 431 3.74 -11.58 22.60
CA ALA A 431 3.76 -10.76 21.39
C ALA A 431 4.93 -9.75 21.38
N THR A 432 5.20 -9.11 22.53
CA THR A 432 6.34 -8.18 22.66
C THR A 432 7.66 -8.94 22.70
N TRP A 433 7.72 -10.08 23.40
CA TRP A 433 8.94 -10.86 23.56
C TRP A 433 9.40 -11.51 22.25
N ASP A 434 8.49 -12.18 21.54
CA ASP A 434 8.78 -12.90 20.31
C ASP A 434 9.32 -11.95 19.24
N VAL A 435 8.83 -10.71 19.20
CA VAL A 435 9.34 -9.67 18.29
C VAL A 435 10.79 -9.27 18.60
N LEU A 436 11.18 -9.23 19.86
CA LEU A 436 12.53 -8.85 20.29
C LEU A 436 13.53 -9.99 20.13
N ALA A 437 13.11 -11.22 20.43
CA ALA A 437 13.99 -12.38 20.55
C ALA A 437 14.00 -13.30 19.33
N ASN A 438 13.04 -13.21 18.41
CA ASN A 438 12.99 -14.08 17.23
C ASN A 438 14.05 -13.69 16.19
N PRO A 439 15.04 -14.55 15.90
CA PRO A 439 16.10 -14.24 14.94
C PRO A 439 15.57 -14.04 13.52
N GLU A 440 14.46 -14.66 13.15
CA GLU A 440 13.86 -14.49 11.81
C GLU A 440 13.20 -13.12 11.61
N PHE A 441 13.12 -12.31 12.66
CA PHE A 441 12.37 -11.05 12.64
C PHE A 441 13.15 -9.85 13.20
N THR A 442 13.98 -10.06 14.24
CA THR A 442 14.84 -9.00 14.77
C THR A 442 16.09 -8.80 13.90
N LEU A 443 16.40 -7.55 13.54
CA LEU A 443 17.64 -7.23 12.82
C LEU A 443 18.87 -7.14 13.73
N LEU A 444 18.68 -7.12 15.05
CA LEU A 444 19.75 -6.96 16.03
C LEU A 444 20.35 -8.31 16.44
N GLN A 445 20.90 -9.06 15.48
CA GLN A 445 21.58 -10.34 15.75
C GLN A 445 23.05 -10.15 16.19
N TYR A 446 23.30 -9.15 17.03
CA TYR A 446 24.64 -8.88 17.55
C TYR A 446 24.81 -9.51 18.93
N GLU A 447 25.99 -10.04 19.22
CA GLU A 447 26.28 -10.72 20.49
C GLU A 447 25.93 -9.87 21.72
N TRP A 448 26.22 -8.55 21.67
CA TRP A 448 25.89 -7.63 22.76
C TRP A 448 24.38 -7.53 23.02
N TYR A 449 23.56 -7.62 21.97
CA TYR A 449 22.10 -7.53 22.07
C TYR A 449 21.53 -8.81 22.69
N GLU A 450 22.01 -9.97 22.23
CA GLU A 450 21.64 -11.25 22.84
C GLU A 450 22.04 -11.32 24.32
N GLN A 451 23.26 -10.88 24.65
CA GLN A 451 23.70 -10.80 26.04
C GLN A 451 22.80 -9.86 26.85
N ALA A 452 22.43 -8.69 26.31
CA ALA A 452 21.51 -7.78 26.96
C ALA A 452 20.15 -8.45 27.21
N LEU A 453 19.54 -9.11 26.21
CA LEU A 453 18.28 -9.83 26.37
C LEU A 453 18.36 -10.92 27.45
N ARG A 454 19.45 -11.70 27.49
CA ARG A 454 19.68 -12.72 28.53
C ARG A 454 19.73 -12.09 29.92
N ARG A 455 20.47 -10.99 30.09
CA ARG A 455 20.53 -10.23 31.36
C ARG A 455 19.17 -9.66 31.76
N PHE A 456 18.38 -9.18 30.81
CA PHE A 456 17.02 -8.70 31.06
C PHE A 456 16.13 -9.81 31.62
N VAL A 457 16.22 -11.02 31.05
CA VAL A 457 15.42 -12.19 31.49
C VAL A 457 15.89 -12.72 32.84
N GLU A 458 17.18 -12.64 33.17
CA GLU A 458 17.72 -12.99 34.49
C GLU A 458 17.03 -12.17 35.61
N ILE A 459 16.62 -10.94 35.33
CA ILE A 459 15.91 -10.07 36.27
C ILE A 459 14.39 -10.17 36.01
N LYS A 460 13.75 -11.20 36.59
CA LYS A 460 12.33 -11.51 36.37
C LYS A 460 11.36 -10.32 36.50
N PRO A 461 11.43 -9.43 37.51
CA PRO A 461 10.55 -8.26 37.58
C PRO A 461 10.74 -7.28 36.42
N LEU A 462 11.98 -7.10 35.96
CA LEU A 462 12.31 -6.22 34.85
C LEU A 462 11.79 -6.79 33.53
N TYR A 463 11.96 -8.09 33.32
CA TYR A 463 11.36 -8.82 32.19
C TYR A 463 9.84 -8.61 32.12
N HIS A 464 9.12 -8.85 33.23
CA HIS A 464 7.65 -8.68 33.26
C HIS A 464 7.23 -7.22 33.04
N LEU A 465 7.94 -6.26 33.61
CA LEU A 465 7.69 -4.85 33.39
C LEU A 465 7.87 -4.47 31.91
N MET A 466 8.90 -4.98 31.26
CA MET A 466 9.17 -4.71 29.85
C MET A 466 8.09 -5.29 28.94
N ILE A 467 7.79 -6.60 29.04
CA ILE A 467 6.83 -7.24 28.11
C ILE A 467 5.41 -6.70 28.31
N SER A 468 5.01 -6.47 29.57
CA SER A 468 3.69 -5.94 29.89
C SER A 468 3.64 -4.46 29.52
N GLY A 469 4.66 -3.68 29.87
CA GLY A 469 4.75 -2.26 29.53
C GLY A 469 4.74 -2.03 28.01
N GLY A 470 5.44 -2.86 27.24
CA GLY A 470 5.41 -2.83 25.78
C GLY A 470 4.02 -3.14 25.20
N ALA A 471 3.36 -4.18 25.71
CA ALA A 471 2.00 -4.53 25.28
C ALA A 471 0.99 -3.42 25.63
N TRP A 472 0.95 -2.96 26.87
CA TRP A 472 0.03 -1.92 27.33
C TRP A 472 0.28 -0.56 26.67
N SER A 473 1.56 -0.18 26.45
CA SER A 473 1.89 1.06 25.74
C SER A 473 1.45 1.01 24.28
N THR A 474 1.67 -0.11 23.59
CA THR A 474 1.20 -0.32 22.21
C THR A 474 -0.32 -0.21 22.14
N LEU A 475 -1.05 -0.93 22.99
CA LEU A 475 -2.51 -0.88 23.05
C LEU A 475 -3.03 0.53 23.37
N PHE A 476 -2.39 1.24 24.31
CA PHE A 476 -2.74 2.62 24.64
C PHE A 476 -2.56 3.55 23.43
N ILE A 477 -1.40 3.50 22.77
CA ILE A 477 -1.09 4.35 21.61
C ILE A 477 -2.07 4.07 20.46
N GLU A 478 -2.36 2.81 20.17
CA GLU A 478 -3.19 2.41 19.03
C GLU A 478 -4.69 2.60 19.27
N ILE A 479 -5.18 2.40 20.50
CA ILE A 479 -6.62 2.50 20.81
C ILE A 479 -6.98 3.90 21.32
N ALA A 480 -6.22 4.46 22.27
CA ALA A 480 -6.52 5.79 22.80
C ALA A 480 -5.99 6.91 21.89
N GLY A 481 -4.87 6.68 21.20
CA GLY A 481 -4.24 7.68 20.32
C GLY A 481 -5.18 8.31 19.29
N PRO A 482 -6.00 7.53 18.54
CA PRO A 482 -6.98 8.06 17.59
C PRO A 482 -7.92 9.12 18.15
N PHE A 483 -8.27 9.06 19.44
CA PHE A 483 -9.10 10.07 20.11
C PHE A 483 -8.24 11.23 20.66
N LEU A 484 -7.09 10.90 21.24
CA LEU A 484 -6.22 11.87 21.91
C LEU A 484 -5.48 12.82 20.95
N LEU A 485 -5.25 12.40 19.70
CA LEU A 485 -4.64 13.22 18.64
C LEU A 485 -5.41 14.51 18.33
N TRP A 486 -6.71 14.56 18.65
CA TRP A 486 -7.56 15.73 18.43
C TRP A 486 -7.53 16.73 19.60
N THR A 487 -6.87 16.36 20.69
CA THR A 487 -6.86 17.13 21.95
C THR A 487 -5.55 17.91 22.13
N ARG A 488 -5.34 18.49 23.32
CA ARG A 488 -4.05 19.06 23.73
C ARG A 488 -2.95 18.01 23.92
N LEU A 489 -3.31 16.74 24.14
CA LEU A 489 -2.37 15.63 24.29
C LEU A 489 -1.77 15.14 22.96
N ARG A 490 -2.15 15.76 21.83
CA ARG A 490 -1.64 15.40 20.50
C ARG A 490 -0.12 15.28 20.43
N TRP A 491 0.60 16.18 21.11
CA TRP A 491 2.07 16.22 21.06
C TRP A 491 2.68 15.02 21.77
N LEU A 492 2.08 14.60 22.88
CA LEU A 492 2.46 13.38 23.57
C LEU A 492 2.22 12.15 22.69
N ILE A 493 1.04 12.06 22.05
CA ILE A 493 0.74 10.91 21.18
C ILE A 493 1.64 10.88 19.95
N VAL A 494 1.87 12.02 19.29
CA VAL A 494 2.82 12.09 18.16
C VAL A 494 4.22 11.66 18.59
N LEU A 495 4.69 12.08 19.76
CA LEU A 495 5.98 11.66 20.32
C LEU A 495 6.02 10.15 20.57
N LEU A 496 5.05 9.62 21.32
CA LEU A 496 4.99 8.20 21.68
C LEU A 496 4.84 7.31 20.45
N ALA A 497 3.96 7.67 19.52
CA ALA A 497 3.77 6.97 18.27
C ALA A 497 5.02 7.00 17.39
N SER A 498 5.69 8.14 17.29
CA SER A 498 6.96 8.25 16.54
C SER A 498 8.06 7.42 17.21
N ALA A 499 8.16 7.42 18.54
CA ALA A 499 9.12 6.60 19.27
C ALA A 499 8.86 5.09 19.09
N MET A 500 7.57 4.69 19.12
CA MET A 500 7.16 3.33 18.85
C MET A 500 7.55 2.90 17.43
N HIS A 501 7.21 3.69 16.41
CA HIS A 501 7.58 3.42 15.02
C HIS A 501 9.10 3.40 14.79
N ALA A 502 9.85 4.27 15.47
CA ALA A 502 11.31 4.26 15.43
C ALA A 502 11.89 2.98 16.07
N GLY A 503 11.32 2.55 17.19
CA GLY A 503 11.68 1.29 17.84
C GLY A 503 11.43 0.09 16.93
N ILE A 504 10.26 0.04 16.28
CA ILE A 504 9.93 -1.02 15.31
C ILE A 504 10.90 -1.00 14.12
N ALA A 505 11.22 0.18 13.56
CA ALA A 505 12.14 0.28 12.44
C ALA A 505 13.52 -0.31 12.79
N VAL A 506 14.07 0.08 13.94
CA VAL A 506 15.40 -0.37 14.40
C VAL A 506 15.42 -1.84 14.77
N LEU A 507 14.38 -2.31 15.48
CA LEU A 507 14.36 -3.67 16.03
C LEU A 507 13.91 -4.70 14.99
N MET A 508 12.87 -4.41 14.22
CA MET A 508 12.19 -5.37 13.32
C MET A 508 12.54 -5.17 11.84
N GLY A 509 13.31 -4.13 11.49
CA GLY A 509 13.73 -3.90 10.10
C GLY A 509 12.65 -3.41 9.14
N LEU A 510 11.48 -3.04 9.64
CA LEU A 510 10.34 -2.57 8.84
C LEU A 510 10.48 -1.10 8.39
N ASN A 511 11.70 -0.66 8.11
CA ASN A 511 12.10 0.75 7.95
C ASN A 511 11.16 1.57 7.07
N LEU A 512 10.83 1.08 5.87
CA LEU A 512 10.02 1.85 4.91
C LEU A 512 8.57 2.00 5.34
N PHE A 513 8.00 0.94 5.92
CA PHE A 513 6.65 0.99 6.46
C PHE A 513 6.59 2.00 7.61
N GLU A 514 7.53 1.92 8.55
CA GLU A 514 7.60 2.82 9.70
C GLU A 514 7.82 4.28 9.29
N LEU A 515 8.67 4.54 8.29
CA LEU A 515 8.87 5.89 7.76
C LEU A 515 7.59 6.45 7.14
N LEU A 516 6.82 5.66 6.39
CA LEU A 516 5.52 6.11 5.84
C LEU A 516 4.51 6.40 6.95
N MET A 517 4.48 5.60 8.00
CA MET A 517 3.64 5.87 9.18
C MET A 517 4.04 7.18 9.88
N MET A 518 5.34 7.45 10.00
CA MET A 518 5.84 8.75 10.49
C MET A 518 5.45 9.91 9.56
N VAL A 519 5.47 9.72 8.24
CA VAL A 519 4.96 10.75 7.29
C VAL A 519 3.48 11.05 7.53
N MET A 520 2.66 10.03 7.80
CA MET A 520 1.25 10.24 8.16
C MET A 520 1.10 10.97 9.49
N LEU A 521 1.93 10.67 10.50
CA LEU A 521 1.96 11.40 11.77
C LEU A 521 2.31 12.88 11.60
N VAL A 522 3.21 13.22 10.68
CA VAL A 522 3.56 14.61 10.38
C VAL A 522 2.33 15.42 9.94
N ALA A 523 1.33 14.79 9.33
CA ALA A 523 0.09 15.48 8.97
C ALA A 523 -0.65 16.06 10.20
N PHE A 524 -0.44 15.52 11.41
CA PHE A 524 -1.03 16.03 12.65
C PHE A 524 -0.29 17.24 13.23
N LEU A 525 0.86 17.61 12.68
CA LEU A 525 1.55 18.84 13.06
C LEU A 525 0.82 20.07 12.51
N PRO A 526 0.68 21.16 13.28
CA PRO A 526 0.11 22.39 12.77
C PRO A 526 0.94 22.95 11.60
N ASP A 527 0.27 23.43 10.56
CA ASP A 527 0.94 23.89 9.33
C ASP A 527 2.01 24.97 9.58
N GLY A 528 1.73 25.87 10.54
CA GLY A 528 2.66 26.90 10.97
C GLY A 528 3.98 26.33 11.50
N VAL A 529 3.93 25.22 12.25
CA VAL A 529 5.14 24.60 12.82
C VAL A 529 6.07 24.12 11.71
N ILE A 530 5.54 23.47 10.67
CA ILE A 530 6.35 23.01 9.53
C ILE A 530 6.87 24.22 8.75
N ARG A 531 5.98 25.15 8.41
CA ARG A 531 6.34 26.36 7.64
C ARG A 531 7.43 27.17 8.32
N ASP A 532 7.35 27.34 9.63
CA ASP A 532 8.29 28.16 10.38
C ASP A 532 9.68 27.52 10.48
N ARG A 533 9.81 26.19 10.34
CA ARG A 533 11.12 25.52 10.19
C ARG A 533 11.77 25.74 8.83
N PHE A 534 10.95 25.89 7.80
CA PHE A 534 11.41 26.30 6.47
C PHE A 534 11.64 27.81 6.35
N ARG A 535 11.19 28.60 7.33
CA ARG A 535 11.53 30.02 7.48
C ARG A 535 12.75 30.23 8.37
N GLY A 536 13.57 31.21 8.05
CA GLY A 536 14.83 31.47 8.76
C GLY A 536 14.55 31.94 10.19
N ALA A 537 15.35 31.47 11.15
CA ALA A 537 15.39 32.04 12.50
C ALA A 537 16.48 33.13 12.57
N GLY A 538 16.21 34.24 13.27
CA GLY A 538 17.16 35.34 13.50
C GLY A 538 17.09 36.50 12.49
N GLU A 539 17.96 37.50 12.68
CA GLU A 539 18.12 38.64 11.75
C GLU A 539 18.84 38.19 10.47
N LEU A 540 18.05 37.71 9.50
CA LEU A 540 18.57 37.38 8.17
C LEU A 540 19.14 38.64 7.50
N VAL A 541 20.28 38.49 6.82
CA VAL A 541 20.90 39.59 6.06
C VAL A 541 19.92 40.08 5.00
N LYS A 542 19.47 41.32 5.15
CA LYS A 542 18.67 42.01 4.15
C LYS A 542 19.57 42.54 3.04
N ARG A 543 19.09 42.45 1.81
CA ARG A 543 19.72 42.97 0.61
C ARG A 543 18.74 43.81 -0.17
N THR A 544 19.25 44.81 -0.85
CA THR A 544 18.46 45.59 -1.78
C THR A 544 18.81 45.14 -3.20
N PHE A 545 17.79 44.85 -4.01
CA PHE A 545 17.96 44.55 -5.42
C PHE A 545 17.40 45.70 -6.25
N ALA A 546 18.32 46.54 -6.74
CA ALA A 546 18.00 47.65 -7.61
C ALA A 546 17.78 47.14 -9.04
N PHE A 547 16.67 47.54 -9.66
CA PHE A 547 16.31 47.16 -11.03
C PHE A 547 15.64 48.34 -11.74
N SER A 548 15.80 48.43 -13.07
CA SER A 548 15.03 49.36 -13.89
C SER A 548 13.65 48.76 -14.23
N PRO A 549 12.52 49.39 -13.81
CA PRO A 549 11.18 48.91 -14.14
C PRO A 549 10.84 49.05 -15.64
N ALA A 550 11.45 50.02 -16.33
CA ALA A 550 11.25 50.26 -17.76
C ALA A 550 11.91 49.17 -18.64
N SER A 551 12.91 48.47 -18.13
CA SER A 551 13.63 47.41 -18.85
C SER A 551 13.02 46.04 -18.57
N ALA A 552 12.42 45.43 -19.60
CA ALA A 552 11.81 44.09 -19.47
C ALA A 552 12.80 42.99 -19.03
N PRO A 553 14.07 42.94 -19.50
CA PRO A 553 15.08 42.03 -18.96
C PRO A 553 15.37 42.27 -17.47
N SER A 554 15.48 43.53 -17.06
CA SER A 554 15.72 43.92 -15.68
C SER A 554 14.56 43.54 -14.75
N ALA A 555 13.31 43.77 -15.17
CA ALA A 555 12.13 43.34 -14.43
C ALA A 555 12.01 41.81 -14.32
N ARG A 556 12.45 41.05 -15.33
CA ARG A 556 12.51 39.58 -15.26
C ARG A 556 13.55 39.11 -14.24
N ALA A 557 14.69 39.77 -14.15
CA ALA A 557 15.70 39.48 -13.15
C ALA A 557 15.17 39.72 -11.73
N ALA A 558 14.55 40.89 -11.49
CA ALA A 558 13.91 41.20 -10.21
C ALA A 558 12.82 40.18 -9.82
N ALA A 559 11.98 39.78 -10.78
CA ALA A 559 10.97 38.73 -10.57
C ALA A 559 11.59 37.38 -10.20
N LEU A 560 12.75 37.03 -10.77
CA LEU A 560 13.44 35.77 -10.49
C LEU A 560 14.04 35.78 -9.07
N VAL A 561 14.66 36.88 -8.67
CA VAL A 561 15.20 37.05 -7.31
C VAL A 561 14.11 36.98 -6.25
N ILE A 562 12.99 37.69 -6.43
CA ILE A 562 11.90 37.67 -5.43
C ILE A 562 11.12 36.33 -5.43
N ALA A 563 11.12 35.59 -6.54
CA ALA A 563 10.50 34.28 -6.60
C ALA A 563 11.20 33.27 -5.68
N VAL A 564 12.52 33.35 -5.56
CA VAL A 564 13.34 32.48 -4.69
C VAL A 564 13.54 33.03 -3.28
N ASP A 565 13.18 34.30 -3.04
CA ASP A 565 13.19 34.91 -1.71
C ASP A 565 11.94 34.49 -0.90
N THR A 566 12.04 33.35 -0.23
CA THR A 566 10.96 32.79 0.62
C THR A 566 10.83 33.48 1.98
N ASP A 567 11.88 34.20 2.39
CA ASP A 567 12.05 34.71 3.75
C ASP A 567 12.01 36.25 3.83
N GLY A 568 11.80 36.94 2.70
CA GLY A 568 11.69 38.40 2.66
C GLY A 568 13.03 39.10 2.89
N GLN A 569 14.13 38.50 2.42
CA GLN A 569 15.48 39.01 2.55
C GLN A 569 15.83 40.06 1.50
N VAL A 570 15.08 40.13 0.40
CA VAL A 570 15.38 41.02 -0.72
C VAL A 570 14.29 42.08 -0.86
N GLU A 571 14.70 43.33 -0.69
CA GLU A 571 13.87 44.49 -1.02
C GLU A 571 14.13 44.93 -2.46
N LEU A 572 13.06 45.04 -3.26
CA LEU A 572 13.16 45.51 -4.64
C LEU A 572 13.09 47.03 -4.69
N VAL A 573 14.07 47.67 -5.32
CA VAL A 573 14.10 49.12 -5.53
C VAL A 573 14.08 49.43 -7.03
N GLY A 574 13.04 50.15 -7.46
CA GLY A 574 12.87 50.57 -8.85
C GLY A 574 13.67 51.84 -9.14
N GLU A 575 14.73 51.72 -9.93
CA GLU A 575 15.56 52.85 -10.38
C GLU A 575 15.50 52.97 -11.91
N SER A 576 14.69 53.90 -12.44
CA SER A 576 14.48 54.04 -13.89
C SER A 576 15.77 54.30 -14.68
N ALA A 577 16.73 55.03 -14.09
CA ALA A 577 18.01 55.38 -14.71
C ALA A 577 19.07 54.25 -14.65
N LEU A 578 18.75 53.11 -14.03
CA LEU A 578 19.72 52.04 -13.81
C LEU A 578 20.02 51.27 -15.10
N LYS A 579 21.30 51.21 -15.49
CA LYS A 579 21.75 50.53 -16.72
C LYS A 579 21.76 49.01 -16.64
N SER A 580 22.08 48.47 -15.46
CA SER A 580 22.09 47.03 -15.16
C SER A 580 21.61 46.84 -13.73
N PRO A 581 20.83 45.79 -13.42
CA PRO A 581 20.47 45.47 -12.06
C PRO A 581 21.70 45.41 -11.15
N ALA A 582 21.51 45.66 -9.86
CA ALA A 582 22.57 45.57 -8.86
C ALA A 582 22.01 45.07 -7.53
N VAL A 583 22.79 44.27 -6.81
CA VAL A 583 22.49 43.86 -5.44
C VAL A 583 23.39 44.63 -4.48
N SER A 584 22.81 45.25 -3.46
CA SER A 584 23.54 46.01 -2.44
C SER A 584 23.45 45.34 -1.08
N GLY A 585 24.55 45.40 -0.33
CA GLY A 585 24.61 45.03 1.08
C GLY A 585 24.27 46.17 2.03
N PRO A 586 24.35 45.91 3.36
CA PRO A 586 24.20 46.95 4.39
C PRO A 586 25.24 48.08 4.27
N ASP A 587 26.40 47.76 3.69
CA ASP A 587 27.50 48.66 3.36
C ASP A 587 27.22 49.55 2.12
N GLY A 588 26.09 49.35 1.44
CA GLY A 588 25.66 50.16 0.29
C GLY A 588 26.37 49.83 -1.03
N ALA A 589 27.38 48.95 -1.04
CA ALA A 589 28.14 48.62 -2.23
C ALA A 589 27.28 47.88 -3.29
N LYS A 590 27.12 48.48 -4.48
CA LYS A 590 26.36 47.91 -5.61
C LYS A 590 27.19 46.84 -6.33
N LEU A 591 26.81 45.56 -6.17
CA LEU A 591 27.44 44.42 -6.83
C LEU A 591 26.64 43.98 -8.06
N THR A 592 27.32 43.66 -9.15
CA THR A 592 26.71 43.19 -10.42
C THR A 592 27.43 41.95 -10.95
N GLY A 593 26.87 41.35 -12.02
CA GLY A 593 27.50 40.23 -12.72
C GLY A 593 27.79 39.03 -11.81
N PRO A 594 28.92 38.31 -12.01
CA PRO A 594 29.28 37.14 -11.21
C PRO A 594 29.44 37.42 -9.71
N ALA A 595 29.86 38.62 -9.32
CA ALA A 595 29.98 39.03 -7.91
C ALA A 595 28.60 39.19 -7.27
N GLY A 596 27.65 39.80 -7.99
CA GLY A 596 26.25 39.91 -7.57
C GLY A 596 25.57 38.54 -7.42
N VAL A 597 25.85 37.58 -8.32
CA VAL A 597 25.33 36.20 -8.20
C VAL A 597 25.83 35.56 -6.90
N THR A 598 27.14 35.65 -6.62
CA THR A 598 27.70 35.10 -5.38
C THR A 598 27.12 35.78 -4.14
N ALA A 599 26.90 37.10 -4.18
CA ALA A 599 26.27 37.81 -3.07
C ALA A 599 24.84 37.28 -2.80
N LEU A 600 24.01 37.15 -3.84
CA LEU A 600 22.64 36.61 -3.72
C LEU A 600 22.63 35.17 -3.19
N PHE A 601 23.50 34.29 -3.71
CA PHE A 601 23.60 32.90 -3.26
C PHE A 601 24.17 32.77 -1.85
N ARG A 602 24.93 33.74 -1.34
CA ARG A 602 25.38 33.74 0.06
C ARG A 602 24.34 34.32 1.00
N SER A 603 23.51 35.26 0.56
CA SER A 603 22.54 35.93 1.41
C SER A 603 21.18 35.23 1.44
N VAL A 604 20.60 34.89 0.30
CA VAL A 604 19.24 34.32 0.23
C VAL A 604 19.27 32.86 0.66
N ARG A 605 18.53 32.51 1.72
CA ARG A 605 18.59 31.18 2.37
C ARG A 605 18.34 30.03 1.40
N LEU A 606 17.31 30.13 0.57
CA LEU A 606 17.01 29.08 -0.40
C LEU A 606 18.16 28.88 -1.41
N LEU A 607 18.81 29.97 -1.84
CA LEU A 607 19.93 29.91 -2.76
C LEU A 607 21.22 29.43 -2.08
N SER A 608 21.43 29.75 -0.79
CA SER A 608 22.62 29.32 -0.06
C SER A 608 22.68 27.81 0.12
N ALA A 609 21.53 27.18 0.35
CA ALA A 609 21.39 25.72 0.41
C ALA A 609 21.80 25.02 -0.90
N VAL A 610 21.75 25.71 -2.05
CA VAL A 610 22.13 25.19 -3.36
C VAL A 610 23.36 25.90 -3.96
N SER A 611 24.17 26.55 -3.12
CA SER A 611 25.34 27.30 -3.58
C SER A 611 26.41 26.45 -4.26
N PHE A 612 26.45 25.13 -3.99
CA PHE A 612 27.30 24.17 -4.69
C PHE A 612 27.06 24.14 -6.21
N VAL A 613 25.87 24.54 -6.68
CA VAL A 613 25.55 24.63 -8.12
C VAL A 613 26.44 25.67 -8.83
N LEU A 614 26.95 26.67 -8.11
CA LEU A 614 27.88 27.66 -8.67
C LEU A 614 29.27 27.07 -8.99
N TRP A 615 29.59 25.87 -8.50
CA TRP A 615 30.84 25.17 -8.81
C TRP A 615 30.80 24.48 -10.18
N VAL A 616 29.61 24.27 -10.74
CA VAL A 616 29.44 23.69 -12.07
C VAL A 616 29.94 24.70 -13.12
N PRO A 617 30.90 24.31 -13.98
CA PRO A 617 31.43 25.19 -15.00
C PRO A 617 30.34 25.84 -15.87
N GLY A 618 30.45 27.16 -16.09
CA GLY A 618 29.51 27.93 -16.92
C GLY A 618 28.22 28.39 -16.22
N VAL A 619 27.78 27.74 -15.13
CA VAL A 619 26.51 28.10 -14.46
C VAL A 619 26.54 29.50 -13.86
N LYS A 620 27.63 29.87 -13.16
CA LYS A 620 27.79 31.21 -12.58
C LYS A 620 27.70 32.32 -13.63
N GLY A 621 28.30 32.10 -14.80
CA GLY A 621 28.25 33.04 -15.92
C GLY A 621 26.86 33.13 -16.56
N ALA A 622 26.16 32.00 -16.70
CA ALA A 622 24.79 31.98 -17.20
C ALA A 622 23.84 32.73 -16.26
N LEU A 623 23.93 32.49 -14.96
CA LEU A 623 23.16 33.21 -13.94
C LEU A 623 23.48 34.71 -13.93
N ALA A 624 24.75 35.09 -14.11
CA ALA A 624 25.12 36.50 -14.20
C ALA A 624 24.44 37.19 -15.38
N ARG A 625 24.35 36.55 -16.55
CA ARG A 625 23.64 37.09 -17.72
C ARG A 625 22.14 37.21 -17.51
N TRP A 626 21.53 36.28 -16.77
CA TRP A 626 20.09 36.30 -16.49
C TRP A 626 19.68 37.29 -15.40
N LEU A 627 20.49 37.39 -14.34
CA LEU A 627 20.22 38.24 -13.17
C LEU A 627 20.74 39.67 -13.33
N PHE A 628 21.80 39.87 -14.09
CA PHE A 628 22.46 41.16 -14.31
C PHE A 628 22.65 41.40 -15.82
N PRO A 629 21.56 41.47 -16.61
CA PRO A 629 21.66 41.70 -18.04
C PRO A 629 22.31 43.06 -18.33
N SER A 630 23.35 43.05 -19.16
CA SER A 630 23.97 44.28 -19.67
C SER A 630 23.00 45.04 -20.59
N PRO A 631 23.09 46.37 -20.67
CA PRO A 631 22.30 47.14 -21.62
C PRO A 631 22.59 46.66 -23.06
N PRO A 632 21.60 46.69 -23.96
CA PRO A 632 21.82 46.36 -25.37
C PRO A 632 22.93 47.27 -25.93
N ALA A 633 23.85 46.70 -26.70
CA ALA A 633 24.87 47.47 -27.40
C ALA A 633 24.19 48.54 -28.28
N PRO A 634 24.71 49.77 -28.35
CA PRO A 634 24.18 50.77 -29.26
C PRO A 634 24.17 50.21 -30.69
N PRO A 635 23.16 50.53 -31.51
CA PRO A 635 23.13 50.08 -32.90
C PRO A 635 24.45 50.46 -33.59
N ALA A 636 25.02 49.51 -34.33
CA ALA A 636 26.23 49.76 -35.09
C ALA A 636 26.05 51.03 -35.94
N PRO A 637 27.04 51.92 -36.00
CA PRO A 637 26.95 53.12 -36.84
C PRO A 637 26.58 52.69 -38.26
N THR A 638 25.54 53.31 -38.82
CA THR A 638 25.15 53.11 -40.21
C THR A 638 26.39 53.29 -41.09
N PRO A 639 26.76 52.31 -41.94
CA PRO A 639 27.87 52.48 -42.84
C PRO A 639 27.64 53.74 -43.69
N PRO A 640 28.68 54.54 -43.95
CA PRO A 640 28.53 55.75 -44.76
C PRO A 640 27.93 55.38 -46.12
N PRO A 641 27.08 56.26 -46.70
CA PRO A 641 26.44 55.99 -47.98
C PRO A 641 27.52 55.62 -49.01
N VAL A 642 27.35 54.45 -49.63
CA VAL A 642 28.20 54.01 -50.74
C VAL A 642 28.12 55.08 -51.82
N ALA A 643 29.27 55.67 -52.15
CA ALA A 643 29.38 56.65 -53.22
C ALA A 643 28.82 56.03 -54.52
N ALA A 644 27.92 56.76 -55.17
CA ALA A 644 27.33 56.36 -56.44
C ALA A 644 28.42 56.00 -57.46
N PRO A 645 28.24 54.92 -58.25
CA PRO A 645 29.21 54.53 -59.26
C PRO A 645 29.38 55.66 -60.29
N LYS A 646 30.64 56.02 -60.53
CA LYS A 646 31.06 56.99 -61.53
C LYS A 646 30.52 56.56 -62.91
N PRO A 647 29.87 57.45 -63.68
CA PRO A 647 29.32 57.07 -64.98
C PRO A 647 30.44 56.62 -65.93
N PRO A 648 30.18 55.60 -66.79
CA PRO A 648 31.17 55.11 -67.74
C PRO A 648 31.51 56.18 -68.78
N ALA A 649 32.79 56.24 -69.15
CA ALA A 649 33.32 57.13 -70.18
C ALA A 649 32.62 56.89 -71.54
N PRO A 650 32.45 57.94 -72.36
CA PRO A 650 31.74 57.82 -73.63
C PRO A 650 32.48 56.92 -74.60
N ALA A 651 31.76 55.96 -75.19
CA ALA A 651 32.23 55.11 -76.27
C ALA A 651 32.49 55.95 -77.53
N ALA A 652 33.65 55.79 -78.14
CA ALA A 652 33.96 56.32 -79.46
C ALA A 652 33.13 55.58 -80.52
N ALA A 653 32.67 56.36 -81.51
CA ALA A 653 31.75 55.96 -82.56
C ALA A 653 32.33 54.95 -83.56
N SER A 654 31.45 54.06 -84.02
CA SER A 654 31.25 53.73 -85.44
C SER A 654 29.75 53.64 -85.71
#